data_AF-A0A7W3LK88-F1
#
_entry.id   AF-A0A7W3LK88-F1
#
_cell.length_a   1.000
_cell.length_b   1.000
_cell.length_c   1.000
_cell.angle_alpha   90.00
_cell.angle_beta   90.00
_cell.angle_gamma   90.00
#
_symmetry.space_group_name_H-M   'P 1'
#
loop_
_entity.id
_entity.type
_entity.pdbx_description
1 polymer ?
#
loop_
_entity_poly.entity_id
_entity_poly.type
_entity_poly.pdbx_seq_one_letter_code
_entity_poly.pdbx_strand_id
1 'polypeptide(L)'
;MSGDPRVKGGAGRKVVVVRARAEGVWQRGRRVGVRVPVLVIAGDRRWEGLTPGQRVKASGRFGEPREAELLAAVVVVRGPPELQGEPPATQRAAEHVRERLRQAVARLPSDRRAVLPGMVVGDTSRLDPRLAEEFRESGLSHLLVVSGANLAIVIGAVLGLCRLAGLGRRCAPPLAVCAVAAFVLVARPEPSVLRATVMGVIGLLAFFTGRRRQGIPALGAAVVLLVLADPTLARSYGFALSVLATAGLLVLAPAWRERLRARLPGPVADALAVAAAAQLAVAPVLVMLSGEIGVVAVAANLLAAPAVAPATLLGAASAVTALFSVPLAQWTVWPAGLAVGWIIGVARAAAALPYATVPWHAGGLGAVSLVAAGAVAVAVLRSRRWRLVVAAAMGGVLVAVVVLRVIAPGWPPPGWQMVACDVGQGDALALAAGPGRAVVVDAGPDPRAVDGCLDRLGVREVPLLAITHPHADHLDGMPGVRDGRAVRLVLTTPRTSGREARLAAGMPLRTAEAGQRWDIGDLSLTVLGPLSNGPRLTPADDGGTINNASLVLVARRPGFSALLAGDVETEAQRALTGSVPPVNVLKVPHHGSRTQDPAFLAAARAPIALISAGKDNDYGHPSATTLNLLRRLGARVHRTDHSGDIAVTRTHGGLSIVHRS
;
A
#
# COMPACT_ATOMS: atom_id res chain seq x y z
N MET A 1 -25.38 14.15 -7.08
CA MET A 1 -24.26 13.30 -6.58
C MET A 1 -24.57 12.86 -5.15
N SER A 2 -24.21 11.64 -4.74
CA SER A 2 -24.52 11.12 -3.39
C SER A 2 -23.28 10.86 -2.52
N GLY A 3 -22.07 10.93 -3.07
CA GLY A 3 -20.82 10.80 -2.32
C GLY A 3 -19.65 11.49 -3.02
N ASP A 4 -18.46 11.42 -2.42
CA ASP A 4 -17.24 11.98 -2.99
C ASP A 4 -16.83 11.29 -4.30
N PRO A 5 -16.34 12.06 -5.29
CA PRO A 5 -15.58 11.51 -6.39
C PRO A 5 -14.33 10.81 -5.88
N ARG A 6 -14.15 9.53 -6.24
CA ARG A 6 -12.94 8.77 -5.94
C ARG A 6 -12.13 8.58 -7.21
N VAL A 7 -10.88 9.01 -7.19
CA VAL A 7 -9.95 8.73 -8.28
C VAL A 7 -9.44 7.30 -8.11
N LYS A 8 -9.76 6.42 -9.05
CA LYS A 8 -9.16 5.08 -9.19
C LYS A 8 -8.20 5.11 -10.38
N GLY A 9 -6.98 4.61 -10.22
CA GLY A 9 -6.03 4.53 -11.31
C GLY A 9 -4.89 3.55 -11.06
N GLY A 10 -4.72 2.62 -12.00
CA GLY A 10 -3.45 1.95 -12.29
C GLY A 10 -2.83 2.55 -13.57
N ALA A 11 -1.62 2.12 -13.93
CA ALA A 11 -0.65 2.71 -14.86
C ALA A 11 -1.12 3.16 -16.28
N GLY A 12 -2.40 3.04 -16.66
CA GLY A 12 -2.91 3.36 -18.00
C GLY A 12 -3.89 4.54 -18.13
N ARG A 13 -4.68 4.91 -17.10
CA ARG A 13 -5.61 6.07 -17.11
C ARG A 13 -6.25 6.27 -15.74
N LYS A 14 -6.23 7.49 -15.21
CA LYS A 14 -6.98 7.85 -13.99
C LYS A 14 -8.46 7.99 -14.34
N VAL A 15 -9.32 7.25 -13.65
CA VAL A 15 -10.77 7.35 -13.78
C VAL A 15 -11.36 7.86 -12.47
N VAL A 16 -12.37 8.72 -12.57
CA VAL A 16 -13.12 9.25 -11.46
C VAL A 16 -14.39 8.43 -11.31
N VAL A 17 -14.55 7.80 -10.15
CA VAL A 17 -15.71 6.99 -9.80
C VAL A 17 -16.57 7.79 -8.84
N VAL A 18 -17.84 7.99 -9.17
CA VAL A 18 -18.74 8.78 -8.34
C VAL A 18 -20.07 8.06 -8.14
N ARG A 19 -20.49 7.94 -6.88
CA ARG A 19 -21.84 7.47 -6.55
C ARG A 19 -22.85 8.59 -6.76
N ALA A 20 -23.91 8.29 -7.49
CA ALA A 20 -24.98 9.23 -7.77
C ALA A 20 -26.35 8.56 -7.66
N ARG A 21 -27.40 9.38 -7.60
CA ARG A 21 -28.78 8.96 -7.80
C ARG A 21 -29.25 9.57 -9.11
N ALA A 22 -29.65 8.73 -10.06
CA ALA A 22 -30.29 9.20 -11.27
C ALA A 22 -31.69 9.69 -10.90
N GLU A 23 -32.00 10.95 -11.25
CA GLU A 23 -33.32 11.56 -11.09
C GLU A 23 -34.13 11.59 -12.40
N GLY A 24 -33.45 11.43 -13.53
CA GLY A 24 -34.08 11.37 -14.83
C GLY A 24 -33.11 10.81 -15.87
N VAL A 25 -33.64 10.03 -16.80
CA VAL A 25 -32.89 9.50 -17.94
C VAL A 25 -33.58 10.00 -19.21
N TRP A 26 -32.79 10.50 -20.16
CA TRP A 26 -33.30 10.88 -21.48
C TRP A 26 -33.13 9.71 -22.44
N GLN A 27 -34.23 9.26 -23.03
CA GLN A 27 -34.24 8.24 -24.07
C GLN A 27 -35.05 8.76 -25.26
N ARG A 28 -34.43 8.83 -26.45
CA ARG A 28 -35.07 9.32 -27.69
C ARG A 28 -35.81 10.66 -27.52
N GLY A 29 -35.20 11.60 -26.81
CA GLY A 29 -35.76 12.94 -26.58
C GLY A 29 -36.81 13.02 -25.45
N ARG A 30 -37.28 11.90 -24.89
CA ARG A 30 -38.20 11.88 -23.74
C ARG A 30 -37.43 11.71 -22.43
N ARG A 31 -37.76 12.52 -21.42
CA ARG A 31 -37.23 12.39 -20.06
C ARG A 31 -38.12 11.42 -19.28
N VAL A 32 -37.53 10.33 -18.81
CA VAL A 32 -38.16 9.41 -17.86
C VAL A 32 -37.66 9.76 -16.47
N GLY A 33 -38.57 10.10 -15.56
CA GLY A 33 -38.25 10.32 -14.15
C GLY A 33 -37.88 8.99 -13.50
N VAL A 34 -36.71 8.92 -12.90
CA VAL A 34 -36.24 7.73 -12.17
C VAL A 34 -35.73 8.17 -10.81
N ARG A 35 -35.66 7.25 -9.84
CA ARG A 35 -35.03 7.51 -8.54
C ARG A 35 -34.20 6.32 -8.13
N VAL A 36 -33.12 6.08 -8.87
CA VAL A 36 -32.30 4.87 -8.71
C VAL A 36 -30.83 5.22 -8.47
N PRO A 37 -30.13 4.47 -7.59
CA PRO A 37 -28.70 4.64 -7.38
C PRO A 37 -27.92 4.14 -8.61
N VAL A 38 -26.93 4.93 -9.04
CA VAL A 38 -26.05 4.62 -10.17
C VAL A 38 -24.60 4.93 -9.80
N LEU A 39 -23.68 4.20 -10.41
CA LEU A 39 -22.24 4.45 -10.29
C LEU A 39 -21.72 5.08 -11.57
N VAL A 40 -21.22 6.32 -11.50
CA VAL A 40 -20.66 7.03 -12.65
C VAL A 40 -19.16 6.79 -12.72
N ILE A 41 -18.66 6.36 -13.87
CA ILE A 41 -17.24 6.25 -14.18
C ILE A 41 -16.90 7.26 -15.26
N ALA A 42 -16.06 8.24 -14.93
CA ALA A 42 -15.69 9.33 -15.82
C ALA A 42 -14.17 9.39 -16.03
N GLY A 43 -13.73 9.72 -17.25
CA GLY A 43 -12.31 9.94 -17.55
C GLY A 43 -11.84 11.39 -17.41
N ASP A 44 -12.76 12.35 -17.25
CA ASP A 44 -12.45 13.78 -17.16
C ASP A 44 -12.27 14.22 -15.70
N ARG A 45 -11.20 14.97 -15.40
CA ARG A 45 -10.87 15.42 -14.04
C ARG A 45 -11.87 16.42 -13.45
N ARG A 46 -12.70 17.08 -14.27
CA ARG A 46 -13.74 18.00 -13.77
C ARG A 46 -14.80 17.30 -12.91
N TRP A 47 -14.88 15.97 -12.99
CA TRP A 47 -15.70 15.17 -12.08
C TRP A 47 -15.14 15.12 -10.65
N GLU A 48 -13.84 15.38 -10.45
CA GLU A 48 -13.20 15.39 -9.12
C GLU A 48 -13.67 16.57 -8.25
N GLY A 49 -14.02 17.69 -8.88
CA GLY A 49 -14.45 18.91 -8.17
C GLY A 49 -15.93 18.92 -7.76
N LEU A 50 -16.68 17.85 -8.03
CA LEU A 50 -18.11 17.81 -7.72
C LEU A 50 -18.37 17.64 -6.22
N THR A 51 -19.34 18.38 -5.71
CA THR A 51 -19.76 18.30 -4.31
C THR A 51 -21.01 17.43 -4.15
N PRO A 52 -21.17 16.69 -3.02
CA PRO A 52 -22.38 15.95 -2.74
C PRO A 52 -23.62 16.84 -2.77
N GLY A 53 -24.73 16.30 -3.27
CA GLY A 53 -25.95 17.08 -3.49
C GLY A 53 -25.96 17.93 -4.77
N GLN A 54 -24.81 18.15 -5.43
CA GLN A 54 -24.78 18.85 -6.71
C GLN A 54 -25.48 18.03 -7.80
N ARG A 55 -26.36 18.69 -8.56
CA ARG A 55 -27.05 18.11 -9.69
C ARG A 55 -26.20 18.30 -10.94
N VAL A 56 -26.03 17.22 -11.69
CA VAL A 56 -25.25 17.23 -12.93
C VAL A 56 -26.02 16.51 -14.02
N LYS A 57 -25.88 17.02 -15.23
CA LYS A 57 -26.35 16.37 -16.45
C LYS A 57 -25.12 15.86 -17.20
N ALA A 58 -25.21 14.64 -17.71
CA ALA A 58 -24.13 14.02 -18.44
C ALA A 58 -24.68 12.95 -19.39
N SER A 59 -23.93 12.71 -20.47
CA SER A 59 -24.24 11.69 -21.47
C SER A 59 -23.25 10.54 -21.34
N GLY A 60 -23.77 9.32 -21.21
CA GLY A 60 -22.94 8.13 -21.00
C GLY A 60 -23.62 6.85 -21.47
N ARG A 61 -22.88 5.75 -21.42
CA ARG A 61 -23.40 4.41 -21.69
C ARG A 61 -23.73 3.72 -20.37
N PHE A 62 -24.92 3.14 -20.29
CA PHE A 62 -25.29 2.26 -19.19
C PHE A 62 -24.61 0.90 -19.38
N GLY A 63 -24.13 0.35 -18.28
CA GLY A 63 -23.59 -0.99 -18.16
C GLY A 63 -24.15 -1.67 -16.92
N GLU A 64 -24.09 -2.99 -16.93
CA GLU A 64 -24.56 -3.82 -15.83
C GLU A 64 -23.57 -3.78 -14.66
N PRO A 65 -24.03 -3.59 -13.41
CA PRO A 65 -23.18 -3.70 -12.24
C PRO A 65 -22.66 -5.15 -12.10
N ARG A 66 -21.34 -5.33 -12.11
CA ARG A 66 -20.71 -6.65 -11.89
C ARG A 66 -20.63 -7.05 -10.41
N GLU A 67 -20.62 -6.05 -9.54
CA GLU A 67 -20.67 -6.28 -8.10
C GLU A 67 -22.13 -6.36 -7.66
N ALA A 68 -22.42 -7.26 -6.72
CA ALA A 68 -23.67 -7.23 -5.98
C ALA A 68 -23.67 -5.97 -5.11
N GLU A 69 -23.83 -4.77 -5.65
CA GLU A 69 -24.24 -3.58 -4.90
C GLU A 69 -25.71 -3.31 -5.24
N LEU A 70 -26.47 -2.63 -4.37
CA LEU A 70 -27.85 -2.19 -4.70
C LEU A 70 -27.78 -1.01 -5.69
N LEU A 71 -27.11 -1.19 -6.82
CA LEU A 71 -26.98 -0.24 -7.92
C LEU A 71 -27.91 -0.67 -9.05
N ALA A 72 -28.63 0.28 -9.64
CA ALA A 72 -29.45 -0.01 -10.81
C ALA A 72 -28.64 -0.04 -12.10
N ALA A 73 -27.53 0.72 -12.18
CA ALA A 73 -26.65 0.73 -13.34
C ALA A 73 -25.27 1.33 -13.03
N VAL A 74 -24.29 0.95 -13.85
CA VAL A 74 -23.01 1.67 -13.98
C VAL A 74 -23.10 2.56 -15.22
N VAL A 75 -22.69 3.82 -15.13
CA VAL A 75 -22.75 4.79 -16.23
C VAL A 75 -21.35 5.23 -16.58
N VAL A 76 -20.85 4.82 -17.75
CA VAL A 76 -19.57 5.26 -18.28
C VAL A 76 -19.77 6.54 -19.06
N VAL A 77 -19.26 7.65 -18.54
CA VAL A 77 -19.44 8.99 -19.10
C VAL A 77 -18.17 9.42 -19.85
N ARG A 78 -18.37 9.96 -21.05
CA ARG A 78 -17.29 10.56 -21.86
C ARG A 78 -17.52 12.07 -21.90
N GLY A 79 -16.62 12.82 -21.26
CA GLY A 79 -16.67 14.28 -21.21
C GLY A 79 -17.00 14.85 -19.83
N PRO A 80 -17.05 16.19 -19.72
CA PRO A 80 -17.28 16.88 -18.45
C PRO A 80 -18.73 16.80 -17.95
N PRO A 81 -18.94 17.01 -16.64
CA PRO A 81 -20.28 17.17 -16.10
C PRO A 81 -20.85 18.55 -16.49
N GLU A 82 -22.10 18.59 -16.96
CA GLU A 82 -22.85 19.84 -17.13
C GLU A 82 -23.55 20.15 -15.79
N LEU A 83 -23.09 21.20 -15.10
CA LEU A 83 -23.57 21.55 -13.77
C LEU A 83 -24.99 22.12 -13.85
N GLN A 84 -25.93 21.54 -13.12
CA GLN A 84 -27.30 22.07 -13.00
C GLN A 84 -27.48 22.75 -11.65
N GLY A 85 -27.19 24.05 -11.62
CA GLY A 85 -27.31 24.87 -10.43
C GLY A 85 -26.16 24.67 -9.43
N GLU A 86 -26.27 25.39 -8.32
CA GLU A 86 -25.25 25.37 -7.27
C GLU A 86 -25.46 24.21 -6.28
N PRO A 87 -24.38 23.74 -5.62
CA PRO A 87 -24.50 22.80 -4.51
C PRO A 87 -25.35 23.38 -3.36
N PRO A 88 -26.00 22.53 -2.54
CA PRO A 88 -26.74 23.00 -1.36
C PRO A 88 -25.87 23.90 -0.47
N ALA A 89 -26.45 24.98 0.07
CA ALA A 89 -25.70 25.97 0.86
C ALA A 89 -24.92 25.34 2.04
N THR A 90 -25.48 24.31 2.67
CA THR A 90 -24.84 23.54 3.74
C THR A 90 -23.60 22.79 3.26
N GLN A 91 -23.63 22.21 2.06
CA GLN A 91 -22.50 21.53 1.46
C GLN A 91 -21.42 22.51 0.99
N ARG A 92 -21.81 23.69 0.49
CA ARG A 92 -20.85 24.77 0.19
C ARG A 92 -20.12 25.25 1.44
N ALA A 93 -20.84 25.43 2.55
CA ALA A 93 -20.24 25.79 3.83
C ALA A 93 -19.27 24.70 4.33
N ALA A 94 -19.66 23.43 4.25
CA ALA A 94 -18.79 22.31 4.60
C ALA A 94 -17.52 22.26 3.74
N GLU A 95 -17.65 22.41 2.42
CA GLU A 95 -16.49 22.41 1.52
C GLU A 95 -15.59 23.62 1.76
N HIS A 96 -16.16 24.78 2.10
CA HIS A 96 -15.39 25.95 2.49
C HIS A 96 -14.54 25.69 3.74
N VAL A 97 -15.12 25.06 4.79
CA VAL A 97 -14.37 24.64 5.99
C VAL A 97 -13.21 23.69 5.62
N ARG A 98 -13.49 22.69 4.77
CA ARG A 98 -12.47 21.71 4.33
C ARG A 98 -11.33 22.38 3.57
N GLU A 99 -11.66 23.27 2.64
CA GLU A 99 -10.67 24.01 1.85
C GLU A 99 -9.81 24.93 2.72
N ARG A 100 -10.42 25.66 3.67
CA ARG A 100 -9.68 26.50 4.61
C ARG A 100 -8.75 25.68 5.51
N LEU A 101 -9.18 24.50 5.94
CA LEU A 101 -8.31 23.57 6.67
C LEU A 101 -7.15 23.09 5.77
N ARG A 102 -7.40 22.71 4.50
CA ARG A 102 -6.35 22.31 3.54
C ARG A 102 -5.29 23.40 3.36
N GLN A 103 -5.69 24.66 3.35
CA GLN A 103 -4.78 25.81 3.27
C GLN A 103 -3.99 25.96 4.58
N ALA A 104 -4.63 25.81 5.73
CA ALA A 104 -3.98 25.90 7.04
C ALA A 104 -2.90 24.81 7.23
N VAL A 105 -3.14 23.59 6.75
CA VAL A 105 -2.18 22.47 6.84
C VAL A 105 -1.10 22.49 5.76
N ALA A 106 -1.13 23.43 4.80
CA ALA A 106 -0.24 23.42 3.64
C ALA A 106 1.26 23.45 4.01
N ARG A 107 1.60 24.08 5.15
CA ARG A 107 2.96 24.20 5.68
C ARG A 107 3.45 22.98 6.47
N LEU A 108 2.60 22.00 6.75
CA LEU A 108 3.03 20.76 7.39
C LEU A 108 3.79 19.85 6.40
N PRO A 109 4.69 18.98 6.89
CA PRO A 109 5.26 17.88 6.11
C PRO A 109 4.20 17.07 5.36
N SER A 110 4.57 16.48 4.22
CA SER A 110 3.66 15.75 3.30
C SER A 110 2.70 14.82 4.01
N ASP A 111 3.23 13.98 4.89
CA ASP A 111 2.49 12.88 5.53
C ASP A 111 1.47 13.42 6.54
N ARG A 112 1.90 14.39 7.37
CA ARG A 112 1.05 15.04 8.39
C ARG A 112 -0.07 15.86 7.74
N ARG A 113 0.25 16.53 6.63
CA ARG A 113 -0.68 17.30 5.80
C ARG A 113 -1.74 16.44 5.14
N ALA A 114 -1.46 15.16 4.91
CA ALA A 114 -2.41 14.19 4.37
C ALA A 114 -3.32 13.58 5.44
N VAL A 115 -2.77 13.20 6.60
CA VAL A 115 -3.51 12.47 7.64
C VAL A 115 -4.42 13.38 8.47
N LEU A 116 -3.98 14.60 8.81
CA LEU A 116 -4.76 15.51 9.68
C LEU A 116 -6.15 15.86 9.10
N PRO A 117 -6.29 16.26 7.82
CA PRO A 117 -7.61 16.46 7.21
C PRO A 117 -8.48 15.19 7.18
N GLY A 118 -7.87 14.00 6.98
CA GLY A 118 -8.57 12.72 7.04
C GLY A 118 -9.21 12.47 8.41
N MET A 119 -8.45 12.71 9.49
CA MET A 119 -8.89 12.54 10.88
C MET A 119 -10.02 13.49 11.30
N VAL A 120 -9.99 14.74 10.83
CA VAL A 120 -10.86 15.81 11.31
C VAL A 120 -12.10 15.98 10.43
N VAL A 121 -11.91 16.00 9.11
CA VAL A 121 -12.96 16.33 8.13
C VAL A 121 -13.18 15.23 7.08
N GLY A 122 -12.60 14.04 7.29
CA GLY A 122 -12.79 12.88 6.41
C GLY A 122 -12.16 13.02 5.03
N ASP A 123 -11.22 13.95 4.85
CA ASP A 123 -10.57 14.16 3.57
C ASP A 123 -9.31 13.30 3.42
N THR A 124 -9.45 12.15 2.75
CA THR A 124 -8.33 11.24 2.44
C THR A 124 -7.76 11.44 1.03
N SER A 125 -8.11 12.52 0.32
CA SER A 125 -7.74 12.73 -1.09
C SER A 125 -6.22 12.86 -1.33
N ARG A 126 -5.47 13.30 -0.31
CA ARG A 126 -4.02 13.53 -0.37
C ARG A 126 -3.21 12.41 0.31
N LEU A 127 -3.85 11.30 0.71
CA LEU A 127 -3.18 10.21 1.39
C LEU A 127 -2.31 9.41 0.42
N ASP A 128 -1.03 9.29 0.74
CA ASP A 128 -0.08 8.44 0.00
C ASP A 128 -0.47 6.96 0.17
N PRO A 129 -0.55 6.16 -0.92
CA PRO A 129 -0.82 4.72 -0.84
C PRO A 129 0.14 3.95 0.07
N ARG A 130 1.42 4.34 0.15
CA ARG A 130 2.39 3.73 1.08
C ARG A 130 2.00 3.98 2.53
N LEU A 131 1.64 5.22 2.86
CA LEU A 131 1.22 5.57 4.21
C LEU A 131 -0.11 4.89 4.57
N ALA A 132 -1.05 4.78 3.63
CA ALA A 132 -2.29 4.05 3.82
C ALA A 132 -2.04 2.57 4.17
N GLU A 133 -1.04 1.96 3.52
CA GLU A 133 -0.62 0.59 3.75
C GLU A 133 0.10 0.42 5.10
N GLU A 134 0.99 1.33 5.48
CA GLU A 134 1.64 1.35 6.81
C GLU A 134 0.58 1.41 7.94
N PHE A 135 -0.49 2.19 7.75
CA PHE A 135 -1.63 2.22 8.68
C PHE A 135 -2.47 0.95 8.66
N ARG A 136 -2.54 0.26 7.52
CA ARG A 136 -3.22 -1.05 7.38
C ARG A 136 -2.48 -2.15 8.12
N GLU A 137 -1.18 -2.27 7.89
CA GLU A 137 -0.31 -3.27 8.52
C GLU A 137 -0.21 -3.07 10.04
N SER A 138 -0.16 -1.81 10.50
CA SER A 138 -0.15 -1.48 11.92
C SER A 138 -1.51 -1.59 12.62
N GLY A 139 -2.60 -1.85 11.89
CA GLY A 139 -3.96 -1.92 12.45
C GLY A 139 -4.55 -0.57 12.88
N LEU A 140 -4.01 0.53 12.34
CA LEU A 140 -4.40 1.91 12.66
C LEU A 140 -5.29 2.56 11.58
N SER A 141 -5.70 1.85 10.53
CA SER A 141 -6.50 2.42 9.42
C SER A 141 -7.78 3.15 9.84
N HIS A 142 -8.39 2.74 10.96
CA HIS A 142 -9.58 3.38 11.50
C HIS A 142 -9.32 4.83 11.98
N LEU A 143 -8.06 5.23 12.15
CA LEU A 143 -7.65 6.61 12.45
C LEU A 143 -7.49 7.46 11.20
N LEU A 144 -7.33 6.89 9.99
CA LEU A 144 -7.19 7.68 8.76
C LEU A 144 -8.48 8.39 8.34
N VAL A 145 -9.59 7.93 8.89
CA VAL A 145 -10.94 8.37 8.56
C VAL A 145 -11.65 8.78 9.85
N VAL A 146 -12.69 9.59 9.73
CA VAL A 146 -13.46 10.05 10.88
C VAL A 146 -14.14 8.87 11.59
N SER A 147 -13.71 8.63 12.83
CA SER A 147 -14.22 7.54 13.66
C SER A 147 -15.24 8.02 14.70
N GLY A 148 -15.99 7.09 15.28
CA GLY A 148 -16.88 7.39 16.41
C GLY A 148 -16.14 7.91 17.65
N ALA A 149 -14.85 7.56 17.82
CA ALA A 149 -14.03 8.09 18.89
C ALA A 149 -13.77 9.59 18.71
N ASN A 150 -13.51 10.04 17.47
CA ASN A 150 -13.33 11.46 17.15
C ASN A 150 -14.59 12.25 17.51
N LEU A 151 -15.78 11.71 17.16
CA LEU A 151 -17.05 12.32 17.53
C LEU A 151 -17.25 12.39 19.05
N ALA A 152 -16.95 11.31 19.78
CA ALA A 152 -17.05 11.27 21.23
C ALA A 152 -16.12 12.28 21.92
N ILE A 153 -14.89 12.44 21.41
CA ILE A 153 -13.91 13.42 21.87
C ILE A 153 -14.45 14.86 21.67
N VAL A 154 -15.01 15.15 20.50
CA VAL A 154 -15.60 16.47 20.20
C VAL A 154 -16.80 16.76 21.12
N ILE A 155 -17.72 15.80 21.30
CA ILE A 155 -18.87 15.95 22.21
C ILE A 155 -18.39 16.20 23.64
N GLY A 156 -17.42 15.42 24.12
CA GLY A 156 -16.84 15.56 25.46
C GLY A 156 -16.23 16.94 25.69
N ALA A 157 -15.50 17.46 24.69
CA ALA A 157 -14.92 18.80 24.75
C ALA A 157 -15.99 19.90 24.78
N VAL A 158 -17.02 19.82 23.94
CA VAL A 158 -18.12 20.81 23.92
C VAL A 158 -18.85 20.83 25.26
N LEU A 159 -19.22 19.66 25.79
CA LEU A 159 -19.87 19.57 27.10
C LEU A 159 -18.97 20.06 28.25
N GLY A 160 -17.66 19.77 28.18
CA GLY A 160 -16.67 20.27 29.13
C GLY A 160 -16.56 21.79 29.11
N LEU A 161 -16.46 22.39 27.91
CA LEU A 161 -16.43 23.84 27.74
C LEU A 161 -17.70 24.52 28.22
N CYS A 162 -18.88 23.94 27.94
CA CYS A 162 -20.14 24.45 28.50
C CYS A 162 -20.12 24.47 30.03
N ARG A 163 -19.61 23.40 30.64
CA ARG A 163 -19.52 23.29 32.10
C ARG A 163 -18.55 24.32 32.69
N LEU A 164 -17.41 24.56 32.04
CA LEU A 164 -16.44 25.58 32.46
C LEU A 164 -17.00 27.00 32.31
N ALA A 165 -17.80 27.25 31.27
CA ALA A 165 -18.46 28.54 31.04
C ALA A 165 -19.70 28.76 31.93
N GLY A 166 -20.00 27.86 32.88
CA GLY A 166 -21.17 27.97 33.75
C GLY A 166 -22.52 27.80 33.05
N LEU A 167 -22.53 27.35 31.79
CA LEU A 167 -23.78 27.08 31.06
C LEU A 167 -24.51 25.91 31.72
N GLY A 168 -25.73 26.18 32.18
CA GLY A 168 -26.53 25.21 32.93
C GLY A 168 -26.82 23.92 32.13
N ARG A 169 -27.25 22.87 32.86
CA ARG A 169 -27.59 21.54 32.30
C ARG A 169 -28.63 21.56 31.17
N ARG A 170 -29.34 22.68 30.99
CA ARG A 170 -30.35 22.88 29.94
C ARG A 170 -29.75 23.34 28.60
N CYS A 171 -28.65 24.10 28.61
CA CYS A 171 -28.06 24.68 27.39
C CYS A 171 -26.94 23.82 26.78
N ALA A 172 -26.23 23.03 27.60
CA ALA A 172 -25.11 22.21 27.11
C ALA A 172 -25.54 21.11 26.10
N PRO A 173 -26.65 20.38 26.29
CA PRO A 173 -27.08 19.34 25.35
C PRO A 173 -27.48 19.84 23.96
N PRO A 174 -28.30 20.91 23.79
CA PRO A 174 -28.60 21.43 22.46
C PRO A 174 -27.34 21.94 21.76
N LEU A 175 -26.39 22.55 22.48
CA LEU A 175 -25.11 22.96 21.88
C LEU A 175 -24.30 21.75 21.40
N ALA A 176 -24.26 20.66 22.19
CA ALA A 176 -23.60 19.42 21.77
C ALA A 176 -24.26 18.80 20.54
N VAL A 177 -25.60 18.81 20.45
CA VAL A 177 -26.33 18.33 19.26
C VAL A 177 -25.99 19.19 18.03
N CYS A 178 -25.96 20.51 18.17
CA CYS A 178 -25.54 21.42 17.10
C CYS A 178 -24.09 21.17 16.66
N ALA A 179 -23.17 20.96 17.59
CA ALA A 179 -21.77 20.65 17.29
C ALA A 179 -21.64 19.30 16.57
N VAL A 180 -22.41 18.29 16.97
CA VAL A 180 -22.47 16.99 16.27
C VAL A 180 -23.01 17.16 14.86
N ALA A 181 -24.12 17.88 14.68
CA ALA A 181 -24.68 18.12 13.35
C ALA A 181 -23.69 18.86 12.42
N ALA A 182 -22.99 19.87 12.95
CA ALA A 182 -21.94 20.60 12.22
C ALA A 182 -20.76 19.68 11.88
N PHE A 183 -20.30 18.86 12.83
CA PHE A 183 -19.21 17.91 12.60
C PHE A 183 -19.58 16.87 11.54
N VAL A 184 -20.77 16.27 11.62
CA VAL A 184 -21.28 15.28 10.64
C VAL A 184 -21.42 15.92 9.26
N LEU A 185 -21.84 17.18 9.18
CA LEU A 185 -21.96 17.89 7.91
C LEU A 185 -20.59 18.12 7.26
N VAL A 186 -19.59 18.51 8.05
CA VAL A 186 -18.21 18.76 7.57
C VAL A 186 -17.47 17.47 7.25
N ALA A 187 -17.52 16.48 8.16
CA ALA A 187 -16.90 15.16 8.01
C ALA A 187 -17.62 14.27 6.98
N ARG A 188 -18.83 14.67 6.58
CA ARG A 188 -19.76 13.95 5.71
C ARG A 188 -20.34 12.67 6.36
N PRO A 189 -21.53 12.22 5.92
CA PRO A 189 -22.19 11.07 6.52
C PRO A 189 -21.50 9.76 6.11
N GLU A 190 -20.49 9.36 6.87
CA GLU A 190 -19.97 8.00 6.81
C GLU A 190 -20.75 7.04 7.72
N PRO A 191 -20.80 5.73 7.41
CA PRO A 191 -21.48 4.76 8.26
C PRO A 191 -21.04 4.81 9.73
N SER A 192 -19.74 4.97 9.99
CA SER A 192 -19.13 5.11 11.34
C SER A 192 -19.66 6.30 12.10
N VAL A 193 -19.67 7.46 11.44
CA VAL A 193 -20.15 8.72 12.00
C VAL A 193 -21.65 8.63 12.27
N LEU A 194 -22.45 8.13 11.32
CA LEU A 194 -23.89 7.98 11.46
C LEU A 194 -24.26 7.12 12.68
N ARG A 195 -23.58 5.98 12.89
CA ARG A 195 -23.79 5.15 14.08
C ARG A 195 -23.46 5.90 15.36
N ALA A 196 -22.30 6.55 15.42
CA ALA A 196 -21.86 7.27 16.60
C ALA A 196 -22.82 8.43 16.93
N THR A 197 -23.36 9.11 15.91
CA THR A 197 -24.40 10.14 16.06
C THR A 197 -25.70 9.56 16.59
N VAL A 198 -26.23 8.49 15.99
CA VAL A 198 -27.48 7.86 16.45
C VAL A 198 -27.35 7.35 17.89
N MET A 199 -26.25 6.65 18.21
CA MET A 199 -25.99 6.19 19.57
C MET A 199 -25.80 7.35 20.56
N GLY A 200 -25.12 8.42 20.14
CA GLY A 200 -24.95 9.63 20.95
C GLY A 200 -26.28 10.31 21.26
N VAL A 201 -27.17 10.44 20.27
CA VAL A 201 -28.52 10.99 20.45
C VAL A 201 -29.35 10.10 21.37
N ILE A 202 -29.35 8.78 21.16
CA ILE A 202 -30.04 7.82 22.06
C ILE A 202 -29.48 7.91 23.48
N GLY A 203 -28.15 8.00 23.63
CA GLY A 203 -27.49 8.13 24.93
C GLY A 203 -27.84 9.44 25.65
N LEU A 204 -27.91 10.56 24.91
CA LEU A 204 -28.38 11.84 25.44
C LEU A 204 -29.84 11.75 25.90
N LEU A 205 -30.73 11.17 25.08
CA LEU A 205 -32.14 10.94 25.45
C LEU A 205 -32.27 10.00 26.66
N ALA A 206 -31.43 8.97 26.77
CA ALA A 206 -31.36 8.06 27.92
C ALA A 206 -30.90 8.78 29.18
N PHE A 207 -29.95 9.71 29.06
CA PHE A 207 -29.50 10.56 30.17
C PHE A 207 -30.62 11.48 30.66
N PHE A 208 -31.40 12.06 29.75
CA PHE A 208 -32.56 12.90 30.08
C PHE A 208 -33.71 12.10 30.71
N THR A 209 -33.91 10.84 30.30
CA THR A 209 -34.96 9.96 30.84
C THR A 209 -34.52 9.15 32.06
N GLY A 210 -33.30 9.37 32.57
CA GLY A 210 -32.79 8.74 33.80
C GLY A 210 -32.31 7.29 33.68
N ARG A 211 -32.27 6.71 32.47
CA ARG A 211 -31.97 5.29 32.23
C ARG A 211 -30.49 5.06 31.89
N ARG A 212 -29.62 5.03 32.91
CA ARG A 212 -28.15 5.00 32.74
C ARG A 212 -27.50 3.67 32.29
N ARG A 213 -28.26 2.59 32.03
CA ARG A 213 -27.69 1.24 31.78
C ARG A 213 -28.22 0.51 30.54
N GLN A 214 -28.46 1.20 29.41
CA GLN A 214 -29.05 0.58 28.20
C GLN A 214 -28.14 0.60 26.96
N GLY A 215 -26.82 0.40 27.12
CA GLY A 215 -25.87 0.43 26.00
C GLY A 215 -26.16 -0.60 24.88
N ILE A 216 -26.46 -1.86 25.24
CA ILE A 216 -26.77 -2.92 24.27
C ILE A 216 -28.11 -2.68 23.56
N PRO A 217 -29.23 -2.38 24.26
CA PRO A 217 -30.47 -1.98 23.60
C PRO A 217 -30.31 -0.77 22.67
N ALA A 218 -29.53 0.24 23.07
CA ALA A 218 -29.25 1.40 22.22
C ALA A 218 -28.49 1.03 20.94
N LEU A 219 -27.50 0.13 21.03
CA LEU A 219 -26.79 -0.39 19.86
C LEU A 219 -27.74 -1.17 18.94
N GLY A 220 -28.59 -2.04 19.50
CA GLY A 220 -29.59 -2.80 18.73
C GLY A 220 -30.57 -1.88 18.00
N ALA A 221 -31.12 -0.89 18.70
CA ALA A 221 -32.02 0.11 18.10
C ALA A 221 -31.31 0.91 17.00
N ALA A 222 -30.06 1.34 17.22
CA ALA A 222 -29.28 2.05 16.23
C ALA A 222 -29.05 1.20 14.97
N VAL A 223 -28.74 -0.09 15.11
CA VAL A 223 -28.56 -1.02 13.98
C VAL A 223 -29.86 -1.16 13.18
N VAL A 224 -30.98 -1.41 13.87
CA VAL A 224 -32.29 -1.57 13.21
C VAL A 224 -32.70 -0.29 12.48
N LEU A 225 -32.64 0.87 13.14
CA LEU A 225 -33.03 2.15 12.54
C LEU A 225 -32.15 2.52 11.33
N LEU A 226 -30.84 2.29 11.40
CA LEU A 226 -29.93 2.60 10.31
C LEU A 226 -30.14 1.67 9.12
N VAL A 227 -30.32 0.36 9.34
CA VAL A 227 -30.57 -0.60 8.25
C VAL A 227 -31.95 -0.37 7.61
N LEU A 228 -32.96 0.05 8.38
CA LEU A 228 -34.26 0.45 7.83
C LEU A 228 -34.16 1.73 6.99
N ALA A 229 -33.34 2.69 7.41
CA ALA A 229 -33.12 3.93 6.66
C ALA A 229 -32.28 3.71 5.39
N ASP A 230 -31.27 2.85 5.45
CA ASP A 230 -30.42 2.47 4.33
C ASP A 230 -30.06 0.97 4.37
N PRO A 231 -30.80 0.13 3.62
CA PRO A 231 -30.57 -1.31 3.55
C PRO A 231 -29.18 -1.71 3.04
N THR A 232 -28.48 -0.81 2.32
CA THR A 232 -27.11 -1.09 1.84
C THR A 232 -26.14 -1.29 3.00
N LEU A 233 -26.42 -0.70 4.18
CA LEU A 233 -25.58 -0.82 5.37
C LEU A 233 -25.46 -2.27 5.86
N ALA A 234 -26.46 -3.11 5.61
CA ALA A 234 -26.43 -4.52 6.00
C ALA A 234 -25.29 -5.30 5.31
N ARG A 235 -24.81 -4.83 4.15
CA ARG A 235 -23.69 -5.44 3.41
C ARG A 235 -22.41 -4.61 3.47
N SER A 236 -22.39 -3.56 4.29
CA SER A 236 -21.22 -2.73 4.48
C SER A 236 -20.30 -3.32 5.54
N TYR A 237 -19.08 -3.70 5.15
CA TYR A 237 -18.06 -4.15 6.09
C TYR A 237 -17.71 -3.08 7.13
N GLY A 238 -17.58 -1.81 6.71
CA GLY A 238 -17.35 -0.71 7.65
C GLY A 238 -18.49 -0.52 8.65
N PHE A 239 -19.71 -0.97 8.31
CA PHE A 239 -20.83 -1.03 9.24
C PHE A 239 -20.68 -2.18 10.23
N ALA A 240 -20.49 -3.41 9.73
CA ALA A 240 -20.31 -4.59 10.57
C ALA A 240 -19.13 -4.45 11.55
N LEU A 241 -17.95 -4.03 11.07
CA LEU A 241 -16.74 -3.87 11.88
C LEU A 241 -16.96 -2.95 13.08
N SER A 242 -17.68 -1.85 12.90
CA SER A 242 -17.93 -0.92 14.01
C SER A 242 -19.03 -1.37 14.95
N VAL A 243 -20.07 -2.05 14.47
CA VAL A 243 -21.09 -2.63 15.36
C VAL A 243 -20.43 -3.68 16.25
N LEU A 244 -19.57 -4.53 15.69
CA LEU A 244 -18.79 -5.51 16.43
C LEU A 244 -17.82 -4.86 17.41
N ALA A 245 -17.09 -3.81 17.00
CA ALA A 245 -16.21 -3.06 17.90
C ALA A 245 -16.99 -2.51 19.10
N THR A 246 -18.13 -1.84 18.86
CA THR A 246 -18.96 -1.27 19.92
C THR A 246 -19.58 -2.35 20.80
N ALA A 247 -20.02 -3.48 20.25
CA ALA A 247 -20.50 -4.63 21.01
C ALA A 247 -19.38 -5.20 21.91
N GLY A 248 -18.16 -5.36 21.37
CA GLY A 248 -16.98 -5.77 22.14
C GLY A 248 -16.67 -4.81 23.29
N LEU A 249 -16.72 -3.50 23.06
CA LEU A 249 -16.55 -2.47 24.10
C LEU A 249 -17.60 -2.57 25.20
N LEU A 250 -18.86 -2.85 24.86
CA LEU A 250 -19.95 -2.90 25.84
C LEU A 250 -19.99 -4.22 26.63
N VAL A 251 -19.62 -5.33 26.00
CA VAL A 251 -19.76 -6.68 26.57
C VAL A 251 -18.46 -7.19 27.19
N LEU A 252 -17.33 -7.06 26.49
CA LEU A 252 -16.06 -7.67 26.90
C LEU A 252 -15.22 -6.72 27.75
N ALA A 253 -15.15 -5.44 27.38
CA ALA A 253 -14.24 -4.49 28.03
C ALA A 253 -14.50 -4.34 29.55
N PRO A 254 -15.74 -4.26 30.09
CA PRO A 254 -15.95 -4.07 31.52
C PRO A 254 -15.31 -5.17 32.38
N ALA A 255 -15.57 -6.43 32.05
CA ALA A 255 -15.04 -7.58 32.79
C ALA A 255 -13.51 -7.73 32.63
N TRP A 256 -12.93 -7.20 31.55
CA TRP A 256 -11.49 -7.21 31.35
C TRP A 256 -10.82 -6.08 32.12
N ARG A 257 -11.43 -4.89 32.16
CA ARG A 257 -10.97 -3.75 32.96
C ARG A 257 -10.84 -4.11 34.43
N GLU A 258 -11.86 -4.75 35.01
CA GLU A 258 -11.86 -5.17 36.41
C GLU A 258 -10.69 -6.12 36.72
N ARG A 259 -10.45 -7.12 35.86
CA ARG A 259 -9.36 -8.08 36.02
C ARG A 259 -7.98 -7.46 35.81
N LEU A 260 -7.85 -6.56 34.84
CA LEU A 260 -6.57 -5.90 34.51
C LEU A 260 -6.18 -4.86 35.57
N ARG A 261 -7.15 -4.14 36.15
CA ARG A 261 -6.90 -3.19 37.24
C ARG A 261 -6.33 -3.82 38.50
N ALA A 262 -6.52 -5.13 38.69
CA ALA A 262 -5.87 -5.87 39.77
C ALA A 262 -4.34 -5.97 39.61
N ARG A 263 -3.80 -5.70 38.41
CA ARG A 263 -2.37 -5.87 38.08
C ARG A 263 -1.71 -4.68 37.41
N LEU A 264 -2.49 -3.73 36.88
CA LEU A 264 -2.02 -2.58 36.11
C LEU A 264 -2.64 -1.28 36.61
N PRO A 265 -1.97 -0.13 36.42
CA PRO A 265 -2.55 1.18 36.70
C PRO A 265 -3.86 1.39 35.93
N GLY A 266 -4.84 2.04 36.58
CA GLY A 266 -6.20 2.23 36.07
C GLY A 266 -6.30 2.67 34.60
N PRO A 267 -5.61 3.75 34.17
CA PRO A 267 -5.68 4.21 32.78
C PRO A 267 -5.13 3.22 31.76
N VAL A 268 -4.05 2.49 32.11
CA VAL A 268 -3.43 1.48 31.23
C VAL A 268 -4.33 0.26 31.12
N ALA A 269 -4.91 -0.19 32.23
CA ALA A 269 -5.88 -1.28 32.25
C ALA A 269 -7.11 -0.94 31.40
N ASP A 270 -7.62 0.30 31.48
CA ASP A 270 -8.75 0.76 30.69
C ASP A 270 -8.45 0.80 29.20
N ALA A 271 -7.31 1.36 28.81
CA ALA A 271 -6.89 1.45 27.41
C ALA A 271 -6.64 0.06 26.80
N LEU A 272 -5.94 -0.82 27.52
CA LEU A 272 -5.66 -2.19 27.06
C LEU A 272 -6.95 -3.01 26.93
N ALA A 273 -7.85 -2.92 27.91
CA ALA A 273 -9.11 -3.64 27.87
C ALA A 273 -9.99 -3.19 26.68
N VAL A 274 -10.04 -1.89 26.40
CA VAL A 274 -10.81 -1.35 25.26
C VAL A 274 -10.20 -1.80 23.94
N ALA A 275 -8.89 -1.63 23.76
CA ALA A 275 -8.20 -1.97 22.52
C ALA A 275 -8.31 -3.47 22.22
N ALA A 276 -8.06 -4.32 23.22
CA ALA A 276 -8.14 -5.76 23.06
C ALA A 276 -9.59 -6.24 22.83
N ALA A 277 -10.59 -5.67 23.53
CA ALA A 277 -11.99 -6.05 23.37
C ALA A 277 -12.52 -5.68 21.97
N ALA A 278 -12.19 -4.49 21.46
CA ALA A 278 -12.51 -4.08 20.10
C ALA A 278 -11.85 -5.02 19.09
N GLN A 279 -10.54 -5.25 19.24
CA GLN A 279 -9.78 -6.07 18.31
C GLN A 279 -10.33 -7.50 18.23
N LEU A 280 -10.61 -8.13 19.38
CA LEU A 280 -11.16 -9.48 19.41
C LEU A 280 -12.52 -9.57 18.72
N ALA A 281 -13.39 -8.58 18.91
CA ALA A 281 -14.71 -8.57 18.30
C ALA A 281 -14.66 -8.37 16.77
N VAL A 282 -13.67 -7.62 16.28
CA VAL A 282 -13.54 -7.23 14.87
C VAL A 282 -12.66 -8.19 14.06
N ALA A 283 -11.73 -8.88 14.72
CA ALA A 283 -10.72 -9.71 14.06
C ALA A 283 -11.27 -10.75 13.05
N PRO A 284 -12.38 -11.48 13.32
CA PRO A 284 -12.89 -12.46 12.35
C PRO A 284 -13.30 -11.83 11.02
N VAL A 285 -13.93 -10.65 11.06
CA VAL A 285 -14.34 -9.93 9.85
C VAL A 285 -13.13 -9.30 9.18
N LEU A 286 -12.15 -8.83 9.95
CA LEU A 286 -10.91 -8.29 9.39
C LEU A 286 -10.13 -9.37 8.63
N VAL A 287 -9.93 -10.55 9.23
CA VAL A 287 -9.27 -11.71 8.59
C VAL A 287 -10.05 -12.18 7.37
N MET A 288 -11.39 -12.17 7.42
CA MET A 288 -12.21 -12.50 6.26
C MET A 288 -11.94 -11.56 5.07
N LEU A 289 -11.62 -10.29 5.33
CA LEU A 289 -11.37 -9.26 4.33
C LEU A 289 -9.94 -9.23 3.82
N SER A 290 -8.97 -9.23 4.73
CA SER A 290 -7.55 -9.06 4.38
C SER A 290 -6.81 -10.37 4.19
N GLY A 291 -7.31 -11.48 4.74
CA GLY A 291 -6.54 -12.73 4.83
C GLY A 291 -5.30 -12.58 5.72
N GLU A 292 -5.30 -11.65 6.67
CA GLU A 292 -4.12 -11.34 7.49
C GLU A 292 -4.52 -11.09 8.95
N ILE A 293 -3.67 -11.52 9.88
CA ILE A 293 -3.81 -11.24 11.32
C ILE A 293 -2.83 -10.14 11.73
N GLY A 294 -3.35 -8.99 12.17
CA GLY A 294 -2.53 -7.89 12.71
C GLY A 294 -2.07 -8.19 14.14
N VAL A 295 -0.82 -8.62 14.30
CA VAL A 295 -0.23 -9.02 15.59
C VAL A 295 0.09 -7.80 16.45
N VAL A 296 0.58 -6.73 15.81
CA VAL A 296 1.02 -5.50 16.48
C VAL A 296 -0.12 -4.50 16.74
N ALA A 297 -1.33 -4.78 16.25
CA ALA A 297 -2.45 -3.84 16.23
C ALA A 297 -2.81 -3.31 17.64
N VAL A 298 -2.87 -4.17 18.66
CA VAL A 298 -3.22 -3.75 20.03
C VAL A 298 -2.17 -2.81 20.62
N ALA A 299 -0.88 -3.13 20.42
CA ALA A 299 0.23 -2.31 20.91
C ALA A 299 0.29 -0.96 20.18
N ALA A 300 0.15 -0.97 18.85
CA ALA A 300 0.11 0.24 18.04
C ALA A 300 -1.05 1.16 18.45
N ASN A 301 -2.24 0.60 18.69
CA ASN A 301 -3.40 1.35 19.17
C ASN A 301 -3.15 1.99 20.55
N LEU A 302 -2.53 1.25 21.48
CA LEU A 302 -2.22 1.76 22.81
C LEU A 302 -1.21 2.92 22.76
N LEU A 303 -0.19 2.82 21.90
CA LEU A 303 0.83 3.86 21.72
C LEU A 303 0.29 5.08 20.95
N ALA A 304 -0.65 4.88 20.03
CA ALA A 304 -1.28 5.96 19.28
C ALA A 304 -2.34 6.73 20.10
N ALA A 305 -3.05 6.05 21.01
CA ALA A 305 -4.19 6.60 21.74
C ALA A 305 -3.96 7.96 22.42
N PRO A 306 -2.83 8.22 23.11
CA PRO A 306 -2.58 9.52 23.75
C PRO A 306 -2.54 10.71 22.79
N ALA A 307 -2.18 10.46 21.52
CA ALA A 307 -2.08 11.50 20.49
C ALA A 307 -3.39 11.72 19.73
N VAL A 308 -4.34 10.78 19.77
CA VAL A 308 -5.61 10.88 19.04
C VAL A 308 -6.43 12.07 19.51
N ALA A 309 -6.65 12.22 20.82
CA ALA A 309 -7.46 13.32 21.35
C ALA A 309 -6.85 14.71 21.07
N PRO A 310 -5.54 14.96 21.31
CA PRO A 310 -4.90 16.20 20.88
C PRO A 310 -5.02 16.45 19.38
N ALA A 311 -4.79 15.44 18.53
CA ALA A 311 -4.90 15.59 17.08
C ALA A 311 -6.33 15.97 16.66
N THR A 312 -7.36 15.32 17.21
CA THR A 312 -8.76 15.62 16.90
C THR A 312 -9.18 17.00 17.39
N LEU A 313 -8.86 17.36 18.65
CA LEU A 313 -9.30 18.63 19.23
C LEU A 313 -8.59 19.82 18.61
N LEU A 314 -7.26 19.75 18.47
CA LEU A 314 -6.49 20.83 17.85
C LEU A 314 -6.82 20.94 16.36
N GLY A 315 -7.00 19.82 15.67
CA GLY A 315 -7.43 19.80 14.27
C GLY A 315 -8.83 20.38 14.06
N ALA A 316 -9.79 20.05 14.93
CA ALA A 316 -11.12 20.67 14.91
C ALA A 316 -11.04 22.18 15.22
N ALA A 317 -10.22 22.59 16.19
CA ALA A 317 -9.96 23.99 16.47
C ALA A 317 -9.34 24.70 15.26
N SER A 318 -8.39 24.07 14.56
CA SER A 318 -7.82 24.58 13.31
C SER A 318 -8.87 24.77 12.22
N ALA A 319 -9.81 23.83 12.08
CA ALA A 319 -10.90 23.95 11.10
C ALA A 319 -11.78 25.17 11.38
N VAL A 320 -12.05 25.46 12.65
CA VAL A 320 -12.83 26.64 13.06
C VAL A 320 -12.02 27.93 12.91
N THR A 321 -10.78 27.98 13.40
CA THR A 321 -9.95 29.20 13.32
C THR A 321 -9.55 29.56 11.90
N ALA A 322 -9.41 28.56 11.01
CA ALA A 322 -9.10 28.77 9.60
C ALA A 322 -10.23 29.51 8.85
N LEU A 323 -11.47 29.48 9.34
CA LEU A 323 -12.55 30.30 8.79
C LEU A 323 -12.26 31.79 8.94
N PHE A 324 -11.72 32.20 10.09
CA PHE A 324 -11.42 33.60 10.38
C PHE A 324 -10.06 34.03 9.82
N SER A 325 -9.01 33.22 10.04
CA SER A 325 -7.65 33.57 9.62
C SER A 325 -6.77 32.32 9.46
N VAL A 326 -6.27 32.09 8.24
CA VAL A 326 -5.33 30.98 7.95
C VAL A 326 -4.02 31.12 8.75
N PRO A 327 -3.41 32.31 8.89
CA PRO A 327 -2.26 32.50 9.78
C PRO A 327 -2.56 32.14 11.25
N LEU A 328 -3.73 32.52 11.78
CA LEU A 328 -4.10 32.19 13.15
C LEU A 328 -4.28 30.68 13.35
N ALA A 329 -4.84 29.99 12.35
CA ALA A 329 -4.97 28.54 12.37
C ALA A 329 -3.63 27.81 12.43
N GLN A 330 -2.54 28.41 11.96
CA GLN A 330 -1.21 27.75 12.01
C GLN A 330 -0.74 27.48 13.44
N TRP A 331 -1.16 28.30 14.42
CA TRP A 331 -0.86 28.09 15.83
C TRP A 331 -1.48 26.80 16.40
N THR A 332 -2.65 26.40 15.90
CA THR A 332 -3.29 25.14 16.30
C THR A 332 -2.90 23.97 15.40
N VAL A 333 -2.60 24.23 14.12
CA VAL A 333 -2.18 23.20 13.15
C VAL A 333 -0.83 22.59 13.50
N TRP A 334 0.15 23.38 13.96
CA TRP A 334 1.48 22.87 14.32
C TRP A 334 1.44 21.80 15.42
N PRO A 335 0.84 22.06 16.60
CA PRO A 335 0.74 21.04 17.64
C PRO A 335 -0.17 19.87 17.23
N ALA A 336 -1.22 20.11 16.43
CA ALA A 336 -2.01 19.01 15.83
C ALA A 336 -1.13 18.13 14.92
N GLY A 337 -0.27 18.74 14.11
CA GLY A 337 0.68 18.06 13.23
C GLY A 337 1.74 17.26 13.99
N LEU A 338 2.16 17.71 15.18
CA LEU A 338 3.05 16.92 16.04
C LEU A 338 2.35 15.67 16.59
N ALA A 339 1.10 15.80 17.06
CA ALA A 339 0.30 14.66 17.51
C ALA A 339 0.06 13.64 16.36
N VAL A 340 -0.27 14.13 15.16
CA VAL A 340 -0.37 13.27 13.96
C VAL A 340 0.98 12.66 13.59
N GLY A 341 2.07 13.41 13.71
CA GLY A 341 3.42 12.92 13.48
C GLY A 341 3.79 11.75 14.40
N TRP A 342 3.36 11.78 15.66
CA TRP A 342 3.51 10.65 16.58
C TRP A 342 2.74 9.41 16.11
N ILE A 343 1.47 9.58 15.71
CA ILE A 343 0.64 8.47 15.19
C ILE A 343 1.29 7.85 13.95
N ILE A 344 1.80 8.67 13.02
CA ILE A 344 2.53 8.21 11.83
C ILE A 344 3.82 7.46 12.23
N GLY A 345 4.56 7.97 13.20
CA GLY A 345 5.77 7.31 13.72
C GLY A 345 5.46 5.93 14.30
N VAL A 346 4.39 5.81 15.10
CA VAL A 346 3.91 4.53 15.64
C VAL A 346 3.50 3.59 14.52
N ALA A 347 2.74 4.07 13.52
CA ALA A 347 2.32 3.26 12.37
C ALA A 347 3.51 2.70 11.60
N ARG A 348 4.50 3.54 11.29
CA ARG A 348 5.74 3.14 10.59
C ARG A 348 6.58 2.16 11.39
N ALA A 349 6.79 2.44 12.68
CA ALA A 349 7.56 1.55 13.54
C ALA A 349 6.87 0.19 13.68
N ALA A 350 5.53 0.16 13.80
CA ALA A 350 4.77 -1.07 13.88
C ALA A 350 4.78 -1.85 12.55
N ALA A 351 4.66 -1.17 11.41
CA ALA A 351 4.72 -1.78 10.08
C ALA A 351 6.12 -2.33 9.73
N ALA A 352 7.18 -1.69 10.22
CA ALA A 352 8.55 -2.15 10.00
C ALA A 352 8.94 -3.41 10.80
N LEU A 353 8.11 -3.84 11.76
CA LEU A 353 8.39 -5.05 12.54
C LEU A 353 8.19 -6.30 11.68
N PRO A 354 9.13 -7.28 11.73
CA PRO A 354 8.91 -8.56 11.07
C PRO A 354 7.67 -9.22 11.68
N TYR A 355 6.78 -9.75 10.83
CA TYR A 355 5.50 -10.35 11.22
C TYR A 355 4.50 -9.37 11.87
N ALA A 356 4.56 -8.06 11.52
CA ALA A 356 3.52 -7.10 11.88
C ALA A 356 2.11 -7.62 11.53
N THR A 357 2.01 -8.22 10.34
CA THR A 357 0.90 -9.07 9.92
C THR A 357 1.38 -10.49 9.67
N VAL A 358 0.53 -11.46 10.00
CA VAL A 358 0.75 -12.88 9.68
C VAL A 358 -0.25 -13.28 8.59
N PRO A 359 0.22 -13.84 7.46
CA PRO A 359 -0.68 -14.30 6.41
C PRO A 359 -1.57 -15.42 6.95
N TRP A 360 -2.84 -15.35 6.59
CA TRP A 360 -3.89 -16.30 6.95
C TRP A 360 -4.74 -16.60 5.71
N HIS A 361 -5.79 -17.39 5.87
CA HIS A 361 -6.77 -17.58 4.81
C HIS A 361 -7.76 -16.41 4.77
N ALA A 362 -8.00 -15.85 3.59
CA ALA A 362 -9.09 -14.90 3.36
C ALA A 362 -10.45 -15.62 3.28
N GLY A 363 -11.55 -14.85 3.38
CA GLY A 363 -12.91 -15.37 3.27
C GLY A 363 -13.44 -16.07 4.52
N GLY A 364 -14.63 -16.67 4.41
CA GLY A 364 -15.37 -17.22 5.56
C GLY A 364 -14.62 -18.33 6.30
N LEU A 365 -13.84 -19.15 5.58
CA LEU A 365 -12.98 -20.17 6.17
C LEU A 365 -11.88 -19.55 7.06
N GLY A 366 -11.35 -18.40 6.66
CA GLY A 366 -10.43 -17.60 7.46
C GLY A 366 -11.02 -17.18 8.81
N ALA A 367 -12.25 -16.66 8.79
CA ALA A 367 -12.94 -16.24 10.01
C ALA A 367 -13.22 -17.42 10.94
N VAL A 368 -13.73 -18.54 10.41
CA VAL A 368 -14.06 -19.73 11.22
C VAL A 368 -12.80 -20.35 11.82
N SER A 369 -11.73 -20.48 11.04
CA SER A 369 -10.45 -21.00 11.53
C SER A 369 -9.84 -20.12 12.63
N LEU A 370 -9.95 -18.80 12.52
CA LEU A 370 -9.51 -17.88 13.58
C LEU A 370 -10.32 -18.07 14.88
N VAL A 371 -11.64 -18.15 14.79
CA VAL A 371 -12.51 -18.34 15.97
C VAL A 371 -12.24 -19.71 16.61
N ALA A 372 -12.07 -20.76 15.80
CA ALA A 372 -11.70 -22.09 16.28
C ALA A 372 -10.33 -22.08 16.97
N ALA A 373 -9.31 -21.46 16.37
CA ALA A 373 -7.99 -21.31 16.96
C ALA A 373 -8.05 -20.54 18.29
N GLY A 374 -8.86 -19.47 18.37
CA GLY A 374 -9.11 -18.73 19.61
C GLY A 374 -9.78 -19.58 20.69
N ALA A 375 -10.79 -20.38 20.34
CA ALA A 375 -11.46 -21.29 21.26
C ALA A 375 -10.52 -22.37 21.79
N VAL A 376 -9.69 -22.96 20.92
CA VAL A 376 -8.64 -23.92 21.29
C VAL A 376 -7.62 -23.26 22.21
N ALA A 377 -7.16 -22.05 21.89
CA ALA A 377 -6.22 -21.31 22.74
C ALA A 377 -6.80 -21.07 24.15
N VAL A 378 -8.08 -20.67 24.25
CA VAL A 378 -8.75 -20.51 25.55
C VAL A 378 -8.87 -21.84 26.30
N ALA A 379 -9.24 -22.93 25.62
CA ALA A 379 -9.34 -24.25 26.22
C ALA A 379 -7.97 -24.75 26.74
N VAL A 380 -6.91 -24.57 25.95
CA VAL A 380 -5.52 -24.85 26.34
C VAL A 380 -5.14 -24.03 27.56
N LEU A 381 -5.39 -22.72 27.55
CA LEU A 381 -5.04 -21.80 28.65
C LEU A 381 -5.77 -22.12 29.97
N ARG A 382 -6.95 -22.75 29.92
CA ARG A 382 -7.65 -23.21 31.13
C ARG A 382 -7.01 -24.46 31.76
N SER A 383 -6.36 -25.32 30.98
CA SER A 383 -5.72 -26.54 31.49
C SER A 383 -4.25 -26.31 31.82
N ARG A 384 -3.80 -26.66 33.04
CA ARG A 384 -2.38 -26.60 33.42
C ARG A 384 -1.51 -27.55 32.57
N ARG A 385 -2.03 -28.74 32.23
CA ARG A 385 -1.30 -29.74 31.44
C ARG A 385 -1.07 -29.27 30.01
N TRP A 386 -2.12 -28.81 29.33
CA TRP A 386 -2.03 -28.34 27.94
C TRP A 386 -1.21 -27.05 27.81
N ARG A 387 -1.27 -26.14 28.79
CA ARG A 387 -0.37 -24.97 28.84
C ARG A 387 1.10 -25.36 28.82
N LEU A 388 1.49 -26.35 29.62
CA LEU A 388 2.89 -26.81 29.69
C LEU A 388 3.31 -27.50 28.38
N VAL A 389 2.45 -28.32 27.78
CA VAL A 389 2.72 -28.97 26.49
C VAL A 389 2.90 -27.94 25.37
N VAL A 390 2.00 -26.95 25.28
CA VAL A 390 2.10 -25.90 24.25
C VAL A 390 3.30 -24.99 24.50
N ALA A 391 3.60 -24.63 25.75
CA ALA A 391 4.80 -23.86 26.06
C ALA A 391 6.09 -24.62 25.72
N ALA A 392 6.15 -25.92 25.99
CA ALA A 392 7.28 -26.78 25.61
C ALA A 392 7.41 -26.93 24.09
N ALA A 393 6.29 -27.09 23.37
CA ALA A 393 6.29 -27.14 21.92
C ALA A 393 6.72 -25.81 21.29
N MET A 394 6.19 -24.68 21.77
CA MET A 394 6.62 -23.35 21.34
C MET A 394 8.08 -23.09 21.67
N GLY A 395 8.56 -23.52 22.84
CA GLY A 395 9.97 -23.47 23.22
C GLY A 395 10.84 -24.32 22.31
N GLY A 396 10.41 -25.54 21.97
CA GLY A 396 11.11 -26.42 21.03
C GLY A 396 11.18 -25.84 19.62
N VAL A 397 10.08 -25.28 19.11
CA VAL A 397 10.04 -24.58 17.82
C VAL A 397 10.95 -23.35 17.85
N LEU A 398 10.92 -22.56 18.93
CA LEU A 398 11.80 -21.41 19.08
C LEU A 398 13.27 -21.83 19.06
N VAL A 399 13.64 -22.86 19.81
CA VAL A 399 15.01 -23.42 19.80
C VAL A 399 15.37 -23.93 18.41
N ALA A 400 14.49 -24.67 17.73
CA ALA A 400 14.74 -25.15 16.38
C ALA A 400 14.93 -24.01 15.38
N VAL A 401 14.13 -22.94 15.46
CA VAL A 401 14.26 -21.75 14.62
C VAL A 401 15.56 -21.00 14.93
N VAL A 402 15.92 -20.84 16.20
CA VAL A 402 17.19 -20.19 16.60
C VAL A 402 18.38 -21.01 16.10
N VAL A 403 18.36 -22.32 16.30
CA VAL A 403 19.41 -23.24 15.83
C VAL A 403 19.51 -23.19 14.30
N LEU A 404 18.38 -23.24 13.59
CA LEU A 404 18.36 -23.13 12.14
C LEU A 404 18.89 -21.77 11.66
N ARG A 405 18.56 -20.67 12.34
CA ARG A 405 19.05 -19.33 12.00
C ARG A 405 20.54 -19.12 12.31
N VAL A 406 21.08 -19.83 13.30
CA VAL A 406 22.51 -19.79 13.64
C VAL A 406 23.34 -20.69 12.72
N ILE A 407 22.78 -21.82 12.28
CA ILE A 407 23.49 -22.81 11.45
C ILE A 407 23.32 -22.54 9.94
N ALA A 408 22.18 -22.01 9.50
CA ALA A 408 21.97 -21.70 8.09
C ALA A 408 22.91 -20.55 7.66
N PRO A 409 23.65 -20.70 6.56
CA PRO A 409 24.47 -19.62 6.03
C PRO A 409 23.58 -18.40 5.77
N GLY A 410 23.93 -17.27 6.37
CA GLY A 410 23.16 -16.03 6.24
C GLY A 410 23.07 -15.56 4.78
N TRP A 411 21.97 -14.90 4.46
CA TRP A 411 21.82 -14.18 3.20
C TRP A 411 22.29 -12.71 3.37
N PRO A 412 23.07 -12.16 2.43
CA PRO A 412 23.61 -12.80 1.24
C PRO A 412 24.77 -13.74 1.60
N PRO A 413 25.02 -14.79 0.80
CA PRO A 413 26.12 -15.70 1.06
C PRO A 413 27.46 -14.92 1.00
N PRO A 414 28.42 -15.21 1.91
CA PRO A 414 29.76 -14.66 1.82
C PRO A 414 30.38 -14.91 0.44
N GLY A 415 31.07 -13.91 -0.11
CA GLY A 415 31.73 -14.04 -1.41
C GLY A 415 30.77 -14.13 -2.60
N TRP A 416 29.53 -13.65 -2.48
CA TRP A 416 28.64 -13.48 -3.62
C TRP A 416 29.29 -12.60 -4.69
N GLN A 417 29.11 -12.99 -5.95
CA GLN A 417 29.68 -12.34 -7.14
C GLN A 417 28.61 -11.59 -7.91
N MET A 418 27.42 -12.20 -8.03
CA MET A 418 26.26 -11.64 -8.70
C MET A 418 24.98 -12.15 -8.04
N VAL A 419 23.96 -11.30 -7.97
CA VAL A 419 22.61 -11.67 -7.52
C VAL A 419 21.60 -11.25 -8.58
N ALA A 420 20.73 -12.17 -8.97
CA ALA A 420 19.49 -11.84 -9.68
C ALA A 420 18.40 -11.59 -8.62
N CYS A 421 17.92 -10.35 -8.53
CA CYS A 421 16.89 -9.96 -7.59
C CYS A 421 15.52 -10.41 -8.07
N ASP A 422 14.68 -10.89 -7.14
CA ASP A 422 13.27 -11.12 -7.44
C ASP A 422 12.51 -9.80 -7.43
N VAL A 423 12.35 -9.23 -8.63
CA VAL A 423 11.61 -7.98 -8.89
C VAL A 423 10.27 -8.23 -9.60
N GLY A 424 9.78 -9.48 -9.57
CA GLY A 424 8.62 -9.89 -10.36
C GLY A 424 8.98 -10.06 -11.84
N GLN A 425 8.09 -9.61 -12.72
CA GLN A 425 8.34 -9.64 -14.17
C GLN A 425 9.26 -8.48 -14.55
N GLY A 426 10.56 -8.76 -14.68
CA GLY A 426 11.58 -7.81 -15.06
C GLY A 426 12.98 -8.24 -14.65
N ASP A 427 13.95 -7.37 -14.86
CA ASP A 427 15.35 -7.59 -14.48
C ASP A 427 15.82 -6.59 -13.44
N ALA A 428 16.49 -7.10 -12.41
CA ALA A 428 17.42 -6.32 -11.61
C ALA A 428 18.56 -7.24 -11.15
N LEU A 429 19.78 -6.92 -11.55
CA LEU A 429 20.97 -7.68 -11.21
C LEU A 429 21.91 -6.82 -10.38
N ALA A 430 22.48 -7.39 -9.32
CA ALA A 430 23.53 -6.74 -8.54
C ALA A 430 24.83 -7.54 -8.72
N LEU A 431 25.94 -6.87 -9.08
CA LEU A 431 27.29 -7.45 -9.11
C LEU A 431 28.14 -6.85 -8.01
N ALA A 432 28.80 -7.69 -7.21
CA ALA A 432 29.57 -7.24 -6.06
C ALA A 432 30.75 -6.36 -6.51
N ALA A 433 30.84 -5.14 -6.00
CA ALA A 433 31.89 -4.16 -6.33
C ALA A 433 32.75 -3.77 -5.11
N GLY A 434 32.76 -4.63 -4.08
CA GLY A 434 33.43 -4.42 -2.80
C GLY A 434 32.44 -4.33 -1.62
N PRO A 435 32.94 -4.16 -0.39
CA PRO A 435 32.09 -4.09 0.80
C PRO A 435 31.04 -2.97 0.70
N GLY A 436 29.76 -3.34 0.75
CA GLY A 436 28.63 -2.41 0.66
C GLY A 436 28.49 -1.69 -0.69
N ARG A 437 29.18 -2.16 -1.75
CA ARG A 437 29.14 -1.56 -3.09
C ARG A 437 28.69 -2.60 -4.11
N ALA A 438 27.81 -2.23 -5.02
CA ALA A 438 27.40 -3.10 -6.12
C ALA A 438 27.20 -2.32 -7.42
N VAL A 439 27.59 -2.91 -8.55
CA VAL A 439 27.09 -2.48 -9.86
C VAL A 439 25.69 -3.04 -10.00
N VAL A 440 24.74 -2.19 -10.39
CA VAL A 440 23.36 -2.61 -10.63
C VAL A 440 23.09 -2.57 -12.12
N VAL A 441 22.51 -3.64 -12.66
CA VAL A 441 22.09 -3.74 -14.06
C VAL A 441 20.58 -3.95 -14.07
N ASP A 442 19.86 -2.96 -14.61
CA ASP A 442 18.41 -2.80 -14.53
C ASP A 442 17.86 -2.71 -13.10
N ALA A 443 16.61 -2.27 -12.99
CA ALA A 443 15.97 -1.93 -11.72
C ALA A 443 14.58 -2.57 -11.52
N GLY A 444 14.10 -3.36 -12.48
CA GLY A 444 12.78 -3.97 -12.40
C GLY A 444 11.63 -2.98 -12.57
N PRO A 445 10.36 -3.46 -12.48
CA PRO A 445 9.16 -2.62 -12.55
C PRO A 445 8.79 -1.95 -11.21
N ASP A 446 9.18 -2.52 -10.08
CA ASP A 446 8.78 -2.07 -8.74
C ASP A 446 9.99 -1.53 -7.94
N PRO A 447 10.02 -0.23 -7.60
CA PRO A 447 11.03 0.35 -6.72
C PRO A 447 11.22 -0.39 -5.39
N ARG A 448 10.14 -0.93 -4.79
CA ARG A 448 10.22 -1.61 -3.49
C ARG A 448 10.95 -2.94 -3.58
N ALA A 449 10.76 -3.66 -4.67
CA ALA A 449 11.34 -4.99 -4.84
C ALA A 449 12.87 -4.90 -5.00
N VAL A 450 13.34 -4.00 -5.85
CA VAL A 450 14.78 -3.76 -6.05
C VAL A 450 15.44 -3.16 -4.80
N ASP A 451 14.78 -2.21 -4.13
CA ASP A 451 15.26 -1.63 -2.88
C ASP A 451 15.44 -2.71 -1.80
N GLY A 452 14.41 -3.55 -1.60
CA GLY A 452 14.47 -4.64 -0.65
C GLY A 452 15.58 -5.65 -0.97
N CYS A 453 15.87 -5.93 -2.25
CA CYS A 453 16.97 -6.78 -2.65
C CYS A 453 18.34 -6.17 -2.30
N LEU A 454 18.55 -4.89 -2.64
CA LEU A 454 19.80 -4.19 -2.39
C LEU A 454 20.05 -3.97 -0.89
N ASP A 455 19.00 -3.76 -0.09
CA ASP A 455 19.07 -3.68 1.37
C ASP A 455 19.49 -5.00 1.99
N ARG A 456 18.88 -6.11 1.54
CA ARG A 456 19.30 -7.45 1.95
C ARG A 456 20.77 -7.68 1.64
N LEU A 457 21.25 -7.19 0.48
CA LEU A 457 22.65 -7.29 0.08
C LEU A 457 23.59 -6.34 0.84
N GLY A 458 23.07 -5.43 1.66
CA GLY A 458 23.84 -4.43 2.40
C GLY A 458 24.48 -3.36 1.50
N VAL A 459 23.92 -3.13 0.31
CA VAL A 459 24.45 -2.15 -0.65
C VAL A 459 24.12 -0.74 -0.17
N ARG A 460 25.15 0.10 -0.06
CA ARG A 460 25.04 1.53 0.32
C ARG A 460 25.46 2.46 -0.81
N GLU A 461 26.27 1.96 -1.73
CA GLU A 461 26.75 2.72 -2.87
C GLU A 461 26.62 1.89 -4.16
N VAL A 462 26.15 2.54 -5.21
CA VAL A 462 26.04 1.99 -6.56
C VAL A 462 27.02 2.77 -7.46
N PRO A 463 28.25 2.28 -7.67
CA PRO A 463 29.25 2.98 -8.48
C PRO A 463 28.82 3.14 -9.95
N LEU A 464 28.02 2.18 -10.44
CA LEU A 464 27.48 2.18 -11.79
C LEU A 464 26.10 1.53 -11.77
N LEU A 465 25.11 2.24 -12.30
CA LEU A 465 23.77 1.73 -12.60
C LEU A 465 23.63 1.66 -14.13
N ALA A 466 23.66 0.46 -14.70
CA ALA A 466 23.46 0.25 -16.13
C ALA A 466 21.99 -0.07 -16.41
N ILE A 467 21.36 0.71 -17.28
CA ILE A 467 20.00 0.46 -17.78
C ILE A 467 20.11 -0.06 -19.20
N THR A 468 19.60 -1.27 -19.44
CA THR A 468 19.70 -1.94 -20.72
C THR A 468 18.83 -1.27 -21.78
N HIS A 469 17.55 -1.04 -21.49
CA HIS A 469 16.58 -0.42 -22.41
C HIS A 469 15.38 0.19 -21.66
N PRO A 470 14.56 1.05 -22.30
CA PRO A 470 13.52 1.84 -21.61
C PRO A 470 12.16 1.16 -21.36
N HIS A 471 12.12 -0.16 -21.23
CA HIS A 471 10.90 -0.83 -20.78
C HIS A 471 10.71 -0.72 -19.26
N ALA A 472 9.44 -0.77 -18.85
CA ALA A 472 9.03 -0.53 -17.47
C ALA A 472 9.66 -1.53 -16.50
N ASP A 473 9.73 -2.79 -16.91
CA ASP A 473 10.31 -3.95 -16.24
C ASP A 473 11.84 -3.94 -16.13
N HIS A 474 12.51 -2.91 -16.66
CA HIS A 474 13.94 -2.66 -16.49
C HIS A 474 14.24 -1.30 -15.84
N LEU A 475 13.38 -0.30 -16.08
CA LEU A 475 13.65 1.10 -15.78
C LEU A 475 12.89 1.63 -14.56
N ASP A 476 11.64 1.21 -14.34
CA ASP A 476 10.73 1.94 -13.45
C ASP A 476 11.06 1.80 -11.96
N GLY A 477 11.84 0.77 -11.60
CA GLY A 477 12.36 0.57 -10.24
C GLY A 477 13.56 1.44 -9.87
N MET A 478 14.11 2.25 -10.78
CA MET A 478 15.26 3.14 -10.50
C MET A 478 15.14 3.98 -9.21
N PRO A 479 13.95 4.52 -8.84
CA PRO A 479 13.80 5.24 -7.57
C PRO A 479 14.16 4.41 -6.33
N GLY A 480 13.97 3.09 -6.36
CA GLY A 480 14.34 2.18 -5.28
C GLY A 480 15.85 1.96 -5.18
N VAL A 481 16.55 1.93 -6.31
CA VAL A 481 18.02 1.80 -6.34
C VAL A 481 18.72 2.96 -5.63
N ARG A 482 18.16 4.17 -5.71
CA ARG A 482 18.70 5.38 -5.05
C ARG A 482 18.12 5.64 -3.66
N ASP A 483 17.14 4.87 -3.20
CA ASP A 483 16.58 5.04 -1.85
C ASP A 483 17.64 4.64 -0.83
N GLY A 484 18.05 5.57 0.03
CA GLY A 484 19.13 5.35 1.01
C GLY A 484 20.53 5.05 0.45
N ARG A 485 20.77 5.16 -0.87
CA ARG A 485 22.03 4.77 -1.53
C ARG A 485 22.58 5.84 -2.45
N ALA A 486 23.91 5.97 -2.49
CA ALA A 486 24.59 6.88 -3.41
C ALA A 486 24.84 6.22 -4.77
N VAL A 487 24.21 6.72 -5.83
CA VAL A 487 24.44 6.27 -7.22
C VAL A 487 25.41 7.24 -7.90
N ARG A 488 26.58 6.77 -8.33
CA ARG A 488 27.64 7.66 -8.88
C ARG A 488 27.48 7.95 -10.37
N LEU A 489 27.03 6.98 -11.15
CA LEU A 489 26.89 7.10 -12.60
C LEU A 489 25.78 6.18 -13.10
N VAL A 490 24.95 6.71 -14.00
CA VAL A 490 23.99 5.93 -14.79
C VAL A 490 24.56 5.75 -16.19
N LEU A 491 24.62 4.50 -16.65
CA LEU A 491 24.97 4.11 -18.02
C LEU A 491 23.70 3.63 -18.72
N THR A 492 23.42 4.13 -19.93
CA THR A 492 22.22 3.74 -20.69
C THR A 492 22.55 3.42 -22.15
N THR A 493 21.62 2.78 -22.84
CA THR A 493 21.70 2.52 -24.28
C THR A 493 21.89 3.81 -25.09
N PRO A 494 22.66 3.81 -26.19
CA PRO A 494 22.74 4.96 -27.09
C PRO A 494 21.38 5.29 -27.74
N ARG A 495 20.46 4.31 -27.84
CA ARG A 495 19.10 4.50 -28.35
C ARG A 495 18.13 4.80 -27.19
N THR A 496 18.20 6.01 -26.66
CA THR A 496 17.38 6.42 -25.49
C THR A 496 15.93 6.77 -25.85
N SER A 497 15.02 6.63 -24.88
CA SER A 497 13.64 7.14 -24.95
C SER A 497 13.44 8.52 -24.29
N GLY A 498 14.45 8.97 -23.52
CA GLY A 498 14.39 10.15 -22.67
C GLY A 498 13.72 9.92 -21.31
N ARG A 499 13.12 8.74 -21.05
CA ARG A 499 12.63 8.35 -19.72
C ARG A 499 13.78 8.18 -18.73
N GLU A 500 14.88 7.60 -19.21
CA GLU A 500 16.10 7.33 -18.47
C GLU A 500 16.68 8.65 -17.93
N ALA A 501 16.75 9.69 -18.76
CA ALA A 501 17.22 11.02 -18.34
C ALA A 501 16.32 11.66 -17.28
N ARG A 502 14.99 11.45 -17.34
CA ARG A 502 14.06 11.96 -16.33
C ARG A 502 14.23 11.25 -14.99
N LEU A 503 14.40 9.93 -15.00
CA LEU A 503 14.59 9.13 -13.79
C LEU A 503 16.00 9.29 -13.22
N ALA A 504 16.99 9.55 -14.08
CA ALA A 504 18.36 9.86 -13.73
C ALA A 504 18.56 11.32 -13.29
N ALA A 505 17.51 12.14 -13.17
CA ALA A 505 17.64 13.54 -12.79
C ALA A 505 18.43 13.70 -11.46
N GLY A 506 19.49 14.50 -11.51
CA GLY A 506 20.41 14.69 -10.38
C GLY A 506 21.58 13.70 -10.32
N MET A 507 21.68 12.76 -11.26
CA MET A 507 22.79 11.81 -11.38
C MET A 507 23.51 12.00 -12.73
N PRO A 508 24.84 11.80 -12.80
CA PRO A 508 25.54 11.76 -14.08
C PRO A 508 24.97 10.63 -14.95
N LEU A 509 24.63 10.94 -16.20
CA LEU A 509 24.13 9.99 -17.20
C LEU A 509 25.08 9.94 -18.39
N ARG A 510 25.48 8.73 -18.80
CA ARG A 510 26.29 8.48 -20.00
C ARG A 510 25.63 7.42 -20.88
N THR A 511 25.80 7.55 -22.18
CA THR A 511 25.45 6.52 -23.16
C THR A 511 26.62 5.56 -23.34
N ALA A 512 26.33 4.26 -23.41
CA ALA A 512 27.33 3.24 -23.66
C ALA A 512 27.69 3.18 -25.15
N GLU A 513 28.92 2.78 -25.43
CA GLU A 513 29.40 2.49 -26.79
C GLU A 513 29.90 1.05 -26.85
N ALA A 514 29.64 0.35 -27.97
CA ALA A 514 30.14 -0.99 -28.17
C ALA A 514 31.67 -1.03 -28.09
N GLY A 515 32.22 -2.01 -27.37
CA GLY A 515 33.65 -2.12 -27.05
C GLY A 515 34.09 -1.31 -25.83
N GLN A 516 33.27 -0.39 -25.31
CA GLN A 516 33.60 0.37 -24.11
C GLN A 516 33.76 -0.57 -22.90
N ARG A 517 34.77 -0.27 -22.07
CA ARG A 517 35.08 -1.02 -20.85
C ARG A 517 35.02 -0.12 -19.62
N TRP A 518 34.47 -0.66 -18.54
CA TRP A 518 34.39 -0.04 -17.22
C TRP A 518 35.04 -0.95 -16.19
N ASP A 519 36.04 -0.46 -15.47
CA ASP A 519 36.71 -1.20 -14.40
C ASP A 519 36.34 -0.63 -13.02
N ILE A 520 35.81 -1.47 -12.14
CA ILE A 520 35.34 -1.12 -10.80
C ILE A 520 35.98 -2.11 -9.82
N GLY A 521 37.16 -1.76 -9.33
CA GLY A 521 37.99 -2.69 -8.55
C GLY A 521 38.49 -3.83 -9.44
N ASP A 522 38.21 -5.07 -9.05
CA ASP A 522 38.53 -6.29 -9.80
C ASP A 522 37.42 -6.70 -10.79
N LEU A 523 36.28 -5.99 -10.82
CA LEU A 523 35.18 -6.21 -11.76
C LEU A 523 35.36 -5.35 -13.01
N SER A 524 35.48 -5.98 -14.17
CA SER A 524 35.45 -5.33 -15.48
C SER A 524 34.13 -5.61 -16.20
N LEU A 525 33.51 -4.57 -16.76
CA LEU A 525 32.30 -4.65 -17.58
C LEU A 525 32.64 -4.19 -19.01
N THR A 526 32.41 -5.04 -20.00
CA THR A 526 32.60 -4.72 -21.42
C THR A 526 31.26 -4.68 -22.12
N VAL A 527 31.00 -3.62 -22.87
CA VAL A 527 29.79 -3.45 -23.67
C VAL A 527 29.98 -4.19 -25.00
N LEU A 528 29.14 -5.21 -25.27
CA LEU A 528 29.13 -5.91 -26.56
C LEU A 528 28.17 -5.27 -27.56
N GLY A 529 27.06 -4.70 -27.08
CA GLY A 529 26.03 -4.10 -27.91
C GLY A 529 25.18 -3.08 -27.15
N PRO A 530 24.33 -2.32 -27.86
CA PRO A 530 23.99 -2.49 -29.28
C PRO A 530 25.11 -2.06 -30.25
N LEU A 531 25.21 -2.73 -31.40
CA LEU A 531 26.24 -2.45 -32.44
C LEU A 531 25.92 -1.22 -33.30
N SER A 532 24.69 -0.70 -33.24
CA SER A 532 24.24 0.41 -34.07
C SER A 532 23.69 1.56 -33.23
N ASN A 533 24.23 2.76 -33.46
CA ASN A 533 23.72 4.02 -32.93
C ASN A 533 22.56 4.52 -33.80
N GLY A 534 21.45 3.76 -33.83
CA GLY A 534 20.24 4.13 -34.57
C GLY A 534 19.52 5.35 -33.96
N PRO A 535 18.43 5.84 -34.59
CA PRO A 535 17.66 6.96 -34.05
C PRO A 535 17.13 6.68 -32.64
N ARG A 536 16.87 7.77 -31.88
CA ARG A 536 16.25 7.71 -30.55
C ARG A 536 14.94 6.94 -30.60
N LEU A 537 14.66 6.20 -29.53
CA LEU A 537 13.41 5.47 -29.40
C LEU A 537 12.26 6.43 -29.12
N THR A 538 11.13 6.15 -29.75
CA THR A 538 9.87 6.86 -29.64
C THR A 538 8.80 5.91 -29.11
N PRO A 539 7.71 6.43 -28.52
CA PRO A 539 6.57 5.59 -28.13
C PRO A 539 5.87 4.87 -29.29
N ALA A 540 6.23 5.17 -30.54
CA ALA A 540 5.69 4.55 -31.74
C ALA A 540 6.54 3.35 -32.23
N ASP A 541 7.76 3.18 -31.71
CA ASP A 541 8.59 2.02 -32.02
C ASP A 541 8.00 0.75 -31.37
N ASP A 542 8.10 -0.38 -32.07
CA ASP A 542 7.62 -1.65 -31.54
C ASP A 542 8.52 -2.19 -30.41
N GLY A 543 7.97 -3.13 -29.63
CA GLY A 543 8.67 -3.71 -28.49
C GLY A 543 9.97 -4.42 -28.88
N GLY A 544 10.01 -5.08 -30.05
CA GLY A 544 11.21 -5.76 -30.54
C GLY A 544 12.36 -4.78 -30.87
N THR A 545 12.03 -3.62 -31.44
CA THR A 545 12.98 -2.54 -31.73
C THR A 545 13.56 -1.96 -30.45
N ILE A 546 12.73 -1.77 -29.43
CA ILE A 546 13.15 -1.29 -28.10
C ILE A 546 14.00 -2.36 -27.39
N ASN A 547 13.61 -3.63 -27.46
CA ASN A 547 14.34 -4.77 -26.91
C ASN A 547 15.73 -4.94 -27.54
N ASN A 548 15.84 -4.82 -28.87
CA ASN A 548 17.10 -4.89 -29.60
C ASN A 548 18.02 -3.68 -29.37
N ALA A 549 17.54 -2.63 -28.69
CA ALA A 549 18.38 -1.54 -28.20
C ALA A 549 19.05 -1.85 -26.85
N SER A 550 18.79 -3.02 -26.25
CA SER A 550 19.36 -3.44 -24.97
C SER A 550 20.89 -3.34 -24.95
N LEU A 551 21.43 -2.76 -23.87
CA LEU A 551 22.83 -2.94 -23.53
C LEU A 551 23.12 -4.41 -23.25
N VAL A 552 24.10 -4.96 -23.97
CA VAL A 552 24.63 -6.31 -23.71
C VAL A 552 25.99 -6.17 -23.07
N LEU A 553 26.14 -6.69 -21.85
CA LEU A 553 27.35 -6.54 -21.03
C LEU A 553 28.01 -7.89 -20.76
N VAL A 554 29.33 -7.92 -20.81
CA VAL A 554 30.14 -9.02 -20.27
C VAL A 554 30.82 -8.54 -18.99
N ALA A 555 30.45 -9.15 -17.87
CA ALA A 555 31.09 -8.95 -16.59
C ALA A 555 32.20 -9.99 -16.41
N ARG A 556 33.39 -9.56 -15.96
CA ARG A 556 34.52 -10.45 -15.65
C ARG A 556 35.25 -9.99 -14.40
N ARG A 557 35.72 -10.98 -13.65
CA ARG A 557 36.71 -10.85 -12.57
C ARG A 557 37.38 -12.21 -12.35
N PRO A 558 38.45 -12.32 -11.54
CA PRO A 558 39.10 -13.61 -11.30
C PRO A 558 38.09 -14.69 -10.86
N GLY A 559 37.99 -15.77 -11.63
CA GLY A 559 37.11 -16.91 -11.34
C GLY A 559 35.60 -16.68 -11.54
N PHE A 560 35.18 -15.57 -12.14
CA PHE A 560 33.78 -15.29 -12.47
C PHE A 560 33.66 -14.55 -13.80
N SER A 561 32.70 -14.97 -14.61
CA SER A 561 32.30 -14.26 -15.83
C SER A 561 30.81 -14.44 -16.08
N ALA A 562 30.15 -13.37 -16.53
CA ALA A 562 28.73 -13.41 -16.84
C ALA A 562 28.40 -12.61 -18.12
N LEU A 563 27.47 -13.14 -18.92
CA LEU A 563 26.83 -12.41 -20.02
C LEU A 563 25.47 -11.90 -19.56
N LEU A 564 25.27 -10.58 -19.59
CA LEU A 564 24.05 -9.89 -19.20
C LEU A 564 23.43 -9.32 -20.47
N ALA A 565 22.43 -10.03 -21.01
CA ALA A 565 21.95 -9.78 -22.37
C ALA A 565 20.75 -8.82 -22.45
N GLY A 566 20.22 -8.32 -21.33
CA GLY A 566 18.96 -7.59 -21.31
C GLY A 566 17.87 -8.40 -22.04
N ASP A 567 17.18 -7.74 -22.97
CA ASP A 567 16.05 -8.30 -23.69
C ASP A 567 16.28 -8.43 -25.21
N VAL A 568 17.55 -8.44 -25.63
CA VAL A 568 17.89 -8.63 -27.06
C VAL A 568 17.14 -9.82 -27.65
N GLU A 569 16.49 -9.61 -28.79
CA GLU A 569 15.77 -10.66 -29.51
C GLU A 569 16.66 -11.28 -30.59
N THR A 570 16.13 -12.25 -31.32
CA THR A 570 16.88 -13.11 -32.24
C THR A 570 17.74 -12.34 -33.25
N GLU A 571 17.29 -11.18 -33.75
CA GLU A 571 18.07 -10.34 -34.66
C GLU A 571 19.36 -9.80 -34.01
N ALA A 572 19.23 -9.13 -32.87
CA ALA A 572 20.38 -8.60 -32.13
C ALA A 572 21.27 -9.72 -31.58
N GLN A 573 20.67 -10.84 -31.15
CA GLN A 573 21.41 -12.04 -30.74
C GLN A 573 22.30 -12.57 -31.88
N ARG A 574 21.78 -12.71 -33.10
CA ARG A 574 22.58 -13.15 -34.26
C ARG A 574 23.71 -12.19 -34.58
N ALA A 575 23.43 -10.88 -34.57
CA ALA A 575 24.44 -9.86 -34.85
C ALA A 575 25.60 -9.89 -33.83
N LEU A 576 25.30 -10.25 -32.57
CA LEU A 576 26.29 -10.31 -31.49
C LEU A 576 26.98 -11.67 -31.35
N THR A 577 26.47 -12.74 -31.96
CA THR A 577 26.91 -14.12 -31.72
C THR A 577 28.42 -14.31 -31.88
N GLY A 578 29.03 -13.69 -32.90
CA GLY A 578 30.48 -13.78 -33.13
C GLY A 578 31.35 -13.11 -32.06
N SER A 579 30.77 -12.22 -31.26
CA SER A 579 31.44 -11.45 -30.21
C SER A 579 31.17 -12.00 -28.81
N VAL A 580 30.31 -13.02 -28.67
CA VAL A 580 29.98 -13.63 -27.38
C VAL A 580 31.12 -14.53 -26.91
N PRO A 581 31.76 -14.23 -25.76
CA PRO A 581 32.77 -15.10 -25.20
C PRO A 581 32.16 -16.25 -24.38
N PRO A 582 32.92 -17.33 -24.13
CA PRO A 582 32.58 -18.28 -23.07
C PRO A 582 32.50 -17.57 -21.71
N VAL A 583 31.41 -17.81 -20.97
CA VAL A 583 31.16 -17.23 -19.64
C VAL A 583 30.69 -18.31 -18.66
N ASN A 584 30.78 -18.05 -17.36
CA ASN A 584 30.30 -18.99 -16.36
C ASN A 584 28.78 -18.89 -16.13
N VAL A 585 28.23 -17.69 -16.29
CA VAL A 585 26.81 -17.40 -16.04
C VAL A 585 26.21 -16.66 -17.23
N LEU A 586 25.03 -17.08 -17.66
CA LEU A 586 24.22 -16.38 -18.66
C LEU A 586 22.94 -15.88 -18.00
N LYS A 587 22.72 -14.55 -17.97
CA LYS A 587 21.35 -14.03 -17.82
C LYS A 587 20.66 -14.22 -19.16
N VAL A 588 19.67 -15.10 -19.18
CA VAL A 588 18.98 -15.48 -20.41
C VAL A 588 18.23 -14.27 -20.96
N PRO A 589 18.36 -13.93 -22.26
CA PRO A 589 17.69 -12.78 -22.84
C PRO A 589 16.16 -12.81 -22.60
N HIS A 590 15.57 -11.63 -22.39
CA HIS A 590 14.12 -11.41 -22.46
C HIS A 590 13.32 -12.36 -21.56
N HIS A 591 13.75 -12.47 -20.30
CA HIS A 591 13.14 -13.32 -19.26
C HIS A 591 12.94 -14.79 -19.67
N GLY A 592 13.71 -15.28 -20.66
CA GLY A 592 13.54 -16.62 -21.22
C GLY A 592 12.35 -16.74 -22.18
N SER A 593 11.96 -15.67 -22.86
CA SER A 593 10.96 -15.65 -23.92
C SER A 593 11.24 -16.69 -25.01
N ARG A 594 10.27 -16.95 -25.90
CA ARG A 594 10.42 -17.93 -27.00
C ARG A 594 11.39 -17.48 -28.10
N THR A 595 11.78 -16.21 -28.15
CA THR A 595 12.60 -15.61 -29.21
C THR A 595 14.09 -15.69 -28.86
N GLN A 596 14.65 -16.90 -28.96
CA GLN A 596 16.06 -17.17 -28.67
C GLN A 596 16.78 -17.69 -29.91
N ASP A 597 17.99 -17.20 -30.15
CA ASP A 597 18.90 -17.73 -31.16
C ASP A 597 19.78 -18.85 -30.54
N PRO A 598 19.69 -20.10 -31.03
CA PRO A 598 20.48 -21.20 -30.49
C PRO A 598 21.99 -21.01 -30.57
N ALA A 599 22.49 -20.33 -31.62
CA ALA A 599 23.92 -20.12 -31.80
C ALA A 599 24.45 -19.08 -30.79
N PHE A 600 23.67 -18.03 -30.51
CA PHE A 600 23.99 -17.05 -29.48
C PHE A 600 24.10 -17.70 -28.09
N LEU A 601 23.11 -18.51 -27.68
CA LEU A 601 23.15 -19.20 -26.39
C LEU A 601 24.28 -20.23 -26.32
N ALA A 602 24.56 -20.93 -27.42
CA ALA A 602 25.65 -21.91 -27.49
C ALA A 602 27.04 -21.25 -27.42
N ALA A 603 27.22 -20.06 -28.03
CA ALA A 603 28.47 -19.32 -28.00
C ALA A 603 28.90 -18.93 -26.58
N ALA A 604 27.93 -18.63 -25.70
CA ALA A 604 28.19 -18.31 -24.30
C ALA A 604 28.79 -19.48 -23.49
N ARG A 605 28.59 -20.74 -23.93
CA ARG A 605 29.05 -21.97 -23.24
C ARG A 605 28.80 -21.96 -21.72
N ALA A 606 27.68 -21.36 -21.30
CA ALA A 606 27.42 -21.07 -19.90
C ALA A 606 26.87 -22.30 -19.17
N PRO A 607 27.57 -22.85 -18.15
CA PRO A 607 27.06 -23.96 -17.35
C PRO A 607 25.91 -23.56 -16.42
N ILE A 608 25.71 -22.26 -16.19
CA ILE A 608 24.67 -21.69 -15.34
C ILE A 608 23.86 -20.70 -16.18
N ALA A 609 22.55 -20.90 -16.24
CA ALA A 609 21.60 -19.97 -16.86
C ALA A 609 20.65 -19.41 -15.79
N LEU A 610 20.61 -18.09 -15.67
CA LEU A 610 19.71 -17.38 -14.77
C LEU A 610 18.57 -16.75 -15.56
N ILE A 611 17.35 -16.91 -15.07
CA ILE A 611 16.14 -16.33 -15.64
C ILE A 611 15.47 -15.49 -14.55
N SER A 612 15.37 -14.19 -14.79
CA SER A 612 14.55 -13.30 -13.98
C SER A 612 13.14 -13.25 -14.60
N ALA A 613 12.14 -13.70 -13.87
CA ALA A 613 10.74 -13.76 -14.27
C ALA A 613 9.80 -13.74 -13.05
N GLY A 614 8.55 -13.29 -13.24
CA GLY A 614 7.54 -13.29 -12.18
C GLY A 614 6.78 -14.61 -12.06
N LYS A 615 6.42 -15.05 -10.85
CA LYS A 615 5.73 -16.32 -10.56
C LYS A 615 4.44 -16.56 -11.32
N ASP A 616 3.68 -15.49 -11.58
CA ASP A 616 2.39 -15.53 -12.26
C ASP A 616 2.34 -14.49 -13.40
N ASN A 617 3.40 -14.43 -14.22
CA ASN A 617 3.46 -13.48 -15.34
C ASN A 617 2.57 -13.92 -16.52
N ASP A 618 1.80 -12.99 -17.07
CA ASP A 618 0.89 -13.24 -18.21
C ASP A 618 1.62 -13.39 -19.56
N TYR A 619 2.94 -13.18 -19.60
CA TYR A 619 3.78 -13.25 -20.81
C TYR A 619 4.12 -14.69 -21.21
N GLY A 620 3.89 -15.66 -20.32
CA GLY A 620 4.27 -17.06 -20.52
C GLY A 620 5.79 -17.25 -20.50
N HIS A 621 6.50 -16.45 -19.70
CA HIS A 621 7.93 -16.53 -19.50
C HIS A 621 8.27 -17.29 -18.21
N PRO A 622 9.38 -18.02 -18.15
CA PRO A 622 10.15 -18.50 -19.29
C PRO A 622 9.37 -19.50 -20.15
N SER A 623 9.64 -19.49 -21.45
CA SER A 623 9.00 -20.42 -22.39
C SER A 623 9.57 -21.84 -22.27
N ALA A 624 8.71 -22.86 -22.45
CA ALA A 624 9.14 -24.26 -22.47
C ALA A 624 10.21 -24.54 -23.54
N THR A 625 10.10 -23.89 -24.71
CA THR A 625 11.08 -23.99 -25.81
C THR A 625 12.47 -23.55 -25.36
N THR A 626 12.57 -22.41 -24.67
CA THR A 626 13.84 -21.87 -24.16
C THR A 626 14.42 -22.73 -23.06
N LEU A 627 13.60 -23.21 -22.12
CA LEU A 627 14.04 -24.13 -21.08
C LEU A 627 14.63 -25.42 -21.67
N ASN A 628 13.99 -25.98 -22.70
CA ASN A 628 14.48 -27.18 -23.38
C ASN A 628 15.76 -26.92 -24.17
N LEU A 629 15.90 -25.75 -24.80
CA LEU A 629 17.13 -25.36 -25.48
C LEU A 629 18.31 -25.25 -24.50
N LEU A 630 18.13 -24.57 -23.36
CA LEU A 630 19.16 -24.42 -22.34
C LEU A 630 19.60 -25.78 -21.75
N ARG A 631 18.65 -26.69 -21.51
CA ARG A 631 18.94 -28.06 -21.05
C ARG A 631 19.75 -28.85 -22.09
N ARG A 632 19.43 -28.74 -23.38
CA ARG A 632 20.21 -29.39 -24.46
C ARG A 632 21.63 -28.84 -24.57
N LEU A 633 21.83 -27.56 -24.24
CA LEU A 633 23.15 -26.93 -24.16
C LEU A 633 23.91 -27.27 -22.86
N GLY A 634 23.34 -28.09 -21.97
CA GLY A 634 23.96 -28.52 -20.71
C GLY A 634 23.92 -27.49 -19.59
N ALA A 635 23.15 -26.40 -19.73
CA ALA A 635 23.05 -25.36 -18.71
C ALA A 635 22.13 -25.76 -17.57
N ARG A 636 22.56 -25.51 -16.32
CA ARG A 636 21.70 -25.58 -15.14
C ARG A 636 20.89 -24.29 -15.03
N VAL A 637 19.56 -24.42 -15.13
CA VAL A 637 18.64 -23.28 -15.13
C VAL A 637 18.19 -22.96 -13.71
N HIS A 638 18.30 -21.69 -13.31
CA HIS A 638 17.77 -21.17 -12.05
C HIS A 638 16.87 -19.96 -12.34
N ARG A 639 15.73 -19.87 -11.65
CA ARG A 639 14.66 -18.92 -11.96
C ARG A 639 14.12 -18.21 -10.72
N THR A 640 13.98 -16.89 -10.78
CA THR A 640 13.54 -16.07 -9.63
C THR A 640 12.11 -16.37 -9.21
N ASP A 641 11.22 -16.67 -10.17
CA ASP A 641 9.82 -17.06 -9.93
C ASP A 641 9.63 -18.26 -9.00
N HIS A 642 10.61 -19.16 -8.91
CA HIS A 642 10.59 -20.31 -8.00
C HIS A 642 11.37 -20.08 -6.71
N SER A 643 12.47 -19.34 -6.78
CA SER A 643 13.52 -19.34 -5.75
C SER A 643 13.71 -18.00 -5.04
N GLY A 644 12.98 -16.95 -5.44
CA GLY A 644 13.23 -15.57 -5.00
C GLY A 644 14.58 -15.07 -5.52
N ASP A 645 15.28 -14.27 -4.72
CA ASP A 645 16.63 -13.80 -5.06
C ASP A 645 17.58 -15.00 -5.26
N ILE A 646 18.42 -14.94 -6.29
CA ILE A 646 19.39 -16.00 -6.62
C ILE A 646 20.80 -15.43 -6.61
N ALA A 647 21.64 -15.93 -5.70
CA ALA A 647 23.01 -15.51 -5.57
C ALA A 647 23.97 -16.52 -6.22
N VAL A 648 24.84 -16.01 -7.08
CA VAL A 648 26.04 -16.70 -7.56
C VAL A 648 27.16 -16.38 -6.58
N THR A 649 27.70 -17.37 -5.90
CA THR A 649 28.82 -17.21 -4.95
C THR A 649 30.02 -18.05 -5.37
N ARG A 650 31.22 -17.58 -5.01
CA ARG A 650 32.46 -18.32 -5.23
C ARG A 650 32.80 -19.14 -3.99
N THR A 651 32.98 -20.44 -4.18
CA THR A 651 33.41 -21.40 -3.17
C THR A 651 34.79 -21.95 -3.52
N HIS A 652 35.41 -22.72 -2.62
CA HIS A 652 36.68 -23.41 -2.90
C HIS A 652 36.61 -24.36 -4.12
N GLY A 653 35.43 -24.91 -4.42
CA GLY A 653 35.19 -25.82 -5.56
C GLY A 653 34.71 -25.13 -6.85
N GLY A 654 34.64 -23.80 -6.89
CA GLY A 654 34.11 -23.04 -8.03
C GLY A 654 32.85 -22.26 -7.70
N LEU A 655 32.05 -21.91 -8.72
CA LEU A 655 30.81 -21.16 -8.53
C LEU A 655 29.68 -22.06 -8.01
N SER A 656 28.97 -21.57 -6.99
CA SER A 656 27.77 -22.19 -6.42
C SER A 656 26.60 -21.22 -6.52
N ILE A 657 25.39 -21.78 -6.51
CA ILE A 657 24.14 -21.04 -6.54
C ILE A 657 23.43 -21.21 -5.21
N VAL A 658 23.08 -20.10 -4.58
CA VAL A 658 22.34 -20.06 -3.31
C VAL A 658 21.01 -19.35 -3.56
N HIS A 659 19.92 -19.97 -3.12
CA HIS A 659 18.57 -19.42 -3.24
C HIS A 659 18.17 -18.81 -1.91
N ARG A 660 17.42 -17.70 -1.91
CA ARG A 660 17.02 -17.04 -0.67
C ARG A 660 15.96 -17.82 0.11
N SER A 661 15.02 -18.45 -0.60
CA SER A 661 13.76 -19.07 -0.12
C SER A 661 13.35 -18.75 1.32
#